data_AF-A0A1I8G0Z8-F1
#
_entry.id   AF-A0A1I8G0Z8-F1
#
_cell.length_a   1.000
_cell.length_b   1.000
_cell.length_c   1.000
_cell.angle_alpha   90.00
_cell.angle_beta   90.00
_cell.angle_gamma   90.00
#
_symmetry.space_group_name_H-M   'P 1'
#
loop_
_entity.id
_entity.type
_entity.pdbx_description
1 polymer ?
#
loop_
_entity_poly.entity_id
_entity_poly.type
_entity_poly.pdbx_seq_one_letter_code
_entity_poly.pdbx_strand_id
1 'polypeptide(L)'
;MKVCYDGLGCFSTGGNFYDVLKRPVQVLPQSPDRIQPTYALFTRRNIVAAQNIVYNNKASVTGSNFNPRLPTKIIIHGFLDVGTTAWMVEMKKALLLHGDYNVIQLDWSKGNQLPYTQATANTRVVGALIAQLIMWLETQFGANREQFHLLGHSLGSHIAGYAGERLTGSRRLGRITGMDPAGPYFENTHPEVRLDPTDARFVDAIHTDGDSLLSSVVLKGGFGMMQAVGHVDIYPNGGKKQPDCTQNPIINIIIDGVIEGTKWSISCDHLRVLPMVTSTIENRQGNYKAFPCDSYANFKAGKCSSCGSVGCAQMGIQANEWNPNGRTNVKMFLDTAGKAPFESTGFIPMKVCYDGLGCFSTGGNFYDLWRRPIQLLPQSPDRIRPIFALYTRRNIVAGQRIVYNNKASVTGSNFNPRQPTKFIIHGFLDPGDVAWMVDMRKALLLHGDYNVIQVDWSNGNQLPYTQATANTRVVGALIAQLIMWLETQFGANREQFHLLGHSLGSHIAGYAGERLTGSRRLGRITGMDPAGPYFENTHPEVRLDPTDARFVDAIHTDGDSLLSSISLKGGFGMMQAVGHVDFYANGGKKQPDCTQNPITNIIIDGIIEGTKWTIACDHLRVLPMVTSTIEHQQGNYKAFPCDSYEKFKAGRCSSCGSVGCAQMGIKANEWNPNGRTNVKMFLDTAGKAPFESTGFVPQKVCYDGLGCFSTGGNFYDLWNRPIQLLPQSPDHLRPTYALFTLRNPMLPQILRYGDKASIEKSNFNPKLPTKMVIHGFVDDINVPWVGEMKKALLLHGDHNVVLVDWSKGNQLPYTQATANTRVVGALIAQLIMWLETQFGANREQFHLLGHSLGSHIAGYAGERLTGSRRLGRITGMDPAGPYFENTHPEVRLDPTDARFVDAIHTDGDSLLNSIKLQGGMGLMQPVGHVDFYPNEPITGIIINGIVEGTKWVVACYHMRVLQLVSTTLIHAQGDYKAFPCDSYENFKAGKCAGCGITGCAQMGIRAAEWNPSGLTNVKMFLDTDGHEPYEMHHYFAKIIISGVSSAKQQYGDLFLTLEGADGQSSSQLTVVEKSYMEPGELISIVLTGTDPVFDLKRLTVSWKHRWNLAILKQKLHVNRVEIVEGFKEKRSLFCAGDVAIESGKSLSLVASPSSHC
;
A
#
# COMPACT_ATOMS: atom_id res chain seq x y z
N MET A 1 10.75 27.08 -19.30
CA MET A 1 11.35 28.37 -18.84
C MET A 1 12.86 28.26 -18.90
N LYS A 2 13.61 29.37 -18.93
CA LYS A 2 15.10 29.38 -18.97
C LYS A 2 15.65 30.55 -18.15
N VAL A 3 16.74 30.33 -17.42
CA VAL A 3 17.50 31.37 -16.70
C VAL A 3 18.95 31.31 -17.12
N CYS A 4 19.63 32.45 -17.24
CA CYS A 4 21.04 32.52 -17.59
C CYS A 4 21.81 33.22 -16.47
N TYR A 5 23.00 32.71 -16.16
CA TYR A 5 23.91 33.32 -15.21
C TYR A 5 25.24 33.61 -15.90
N ASP A 6 25.79 34.80 -15.64
CA ASP A 6 27.02 35.26 -16.26
C ASP A 6 28.17 34.27 -16.03
N GLY A 7 28.84 33.89 -17.11
CA GLY A 7 29.93 32.90 -17.08
C GLY A 7 29.52 31.43 -16.91
N LEU A 8 28.25 31.12 -16.60
CA LEU A 8 27.75 29.74 -16.44
C LEU A 8 26.82 29.29 -17.56
N GLY A 9 26.39 30.22 -18.42
CA GLY A 9 25.42 29.94 -19.46
C GLY A 9 24.00 29.81 -18.90
N CYS A 10 23.16 29.04 -19.59
CA CYS A 10 21.74 29.04 -19.31
C CYS A 10 21.16 27.67 -18.99
N PHE A 11 20.14 27.67 -18.13
CA PHE A 11 19.49 26.50 -17.57
C PHE A 11 18.00 26.55 -17.92
N SER A 12 17.53 25.56 -18.68
CA SER A 12 16.11 25.43 -19.07
C SER A 12 15.38 24.37 -18.23
N THR A 13 14.08 24.56 -18.01
CA THR A 13 13.18 23.56 -17.43
C THR A 13 12.43 22.73 -18.48
N GLY A 14 12.74 22.88 -19.77
CA GLY A 14 12.12 22.14 -20.88
C GLY A 14 13.11 21.21 -21.59
N GLY A 15 12.63 20.45 -22.57
CA GLY A 15 13.42 19.40 -23.23
C GLY A 15 13.58 18.18 -22.32
N ASN A 16 14.76 17.57 -22.33
CA ASN A 16 15.08 16.38 -21.53
C ASN A 16 14.90 16.57 -20.02
N PHE A 17 14.93 17.80 -19.52
CA PHE A 17 14.76 18.14 -18.09
C PHE A 17 13.29 18.17 -17.62
N TYR A 18 12.33 17.92 -18.51
CA TYR A 18 10.90 17.82 -18.21
C TYR A 18 10.38 16.43 -18.55
N ASP A 19 9.72 15.77 -17.58
CA ASP A 19 9.03 14.50 -17.77
C ASP A 19 7.82 14.48 -16.83
N VAL A 20 6.63 14.21 -17.37
CA VAL A 20 5.36 14.29 -16.63
C VAL A 20 5.25 13.26 -15.51
N LEU A 21 5.97 12.13 -15.60
CA LEU A 21 5.94 11.06 -14.61
C LEU A 21 7.15 11.09 -13.68
N LYS A 22 8.36 11.31 -14.24
CA LYS A 22 9.62 11.18 -13.49
C LYS A 22 10.09 12.48 -12.87
N ARG A 23 9.61 13.62 -13.40
CA ARG A 23 10.08 14.97 -13.10
C ARG A 23 8.93 15.99 -13.14
N PRO A 24 7.80 15.75 -12.45
CA PRO A 24 6.55 16.49 -12.65
C PRO A 24 6.64 17.98 -12.27
N VAL A 25 7.47 18.34 -11.29
CA VAL A 25 7.62 19.73 -10.83
C VAL A 25 9.02 20.25 -11.14
N GLN A 26 9.17 21.06 -12.19
CA GLN A 26 10.45 21.66 -12.55
C GLN A 26 10.52 23.14 -12.21
N VAL A 27 11.53 23.50 -11.41
CA VAL A 27 11.86 24.90 -11.08
C VAL A 27 13.18 25.30 -11.73
N LEU A 28 13.35 26.60 -11.98
CA LEU A 28 14.64 27.12 -12.43
C LEU A 28 15.64 27.07 -11.26
N PRO A 29 16.92 26.77 -11.52
CA PRO A 29 17.93 26.83 -10.48
C PRO A 29 18.11 28.27 -9.99
N GLN A 30 18.46 28.43 -8.73
CA GLN A 30 18.81 29.70 -8.11
C GLN A 30 20.15 30.24 -8.61
N SER A 31 20.40 31.53 -8.39
CA SER A 31 21.64 32.17 -8.81
C SER A 31 22.84 31.68 -7.99
N PRO A 32 24.06 31.74 -8.56
CA PRO A 32 25.29 31.48 -7.82
C PRO A 32 25.40 32.30 -6.54
N ASP A 33 24.96 33.56 -6.56
CA ASP A 33 24.98 34.45 -5.39
C ASP A 33 24.02 34.02 -4.27
N ARG A 34 23.01 33.20 -4.58
CA ARG A 34 22.11 32.62 -3.57
C ARG A 34 22.64 31.28 -3.06
N ILE A 35 23.19 30.45 -3.95
CA ILE A 35 23.73 29.12 -3.60
C ILE A 35 25.06 29.24 -2.84
N GLN A 36 25.89 30.23 -3.18
CA GLN A 36 27.19 30.55 -2.59
C GLN A 36 28.02 29.32 -2.17
N PRO A 37 28.39 28.43 -3.11
CA PRO A 37 29.21 27.29 -2.76
C PRO A 37 30.59 27.73 -2.27
N THR A 38 31.12 27.02 -1.27
CA THR A 38 32.48 27.25 -0.76
C THR A 38 33.36 26.03 -0.99
N TYR A 39 34.66 26.28 -1.22
CA TYR A 39 35.64 25.27 -1.58
C TYR A 39 36.75 25.24 -0.53
N ALA A 40 36.57 24.40 0.49
CA ALA A 40 37.52 24.28 1.59
C ALA A 40 38.68 23.34 1.19
N LEU A 41 39.89 23.88 0.99
CA LEU A 41 41.07 23.08 0.66
C LEU A 41 41.76 22.55 1.91
N PHE A 42 42.04 21.26 1.87
CA PHE A 42 42.88 20.54 2.80
C PHE A 42 44.01 19.83 2.05
N THR A 43 45.19 19.87 2.64
CA THR A 43 46.37 19.11 2.22
C THR A 43 47.00 18.48 3.45
N ARG A 44 48.03 17.65 3.29
CA ARG A 44 48.80 17.12 4.42
C ARG A 44 49.41 18.20 5.32
N ARG A 45 49.57 19.43 4.80
CA ARG A 45 50.10 20.58 5.56
C ARG A 45 49.05 21.31 6.39
N ASN A 46 47.76 21.10 6.11
CA ASN A 46 46.65 21.74 6.79
C ASN A 46 45.45 20.79 6.96
N ILE A 47 45.67 19.66 7.64
CA ILE A 47 44.65 18.61 7.78
C ILE A 47 43.45 19.01 8.67
N VAL A 48 43.64 20.01 9.56
CA VAL A 48 42.64 20.46 10.54
C VAL A 48 41.92 21.72 10.06
N ALA A 49 42.66 22.77 9.67
CA ALA A 49 42.10 24.06 9.30
C ALA A 49 42.07 24.24 7.77
N ALA A 50 40.89 24.54 7.23
CA ALA A 50 40.69 24.77 5.80
C ALA A 50 41.37 26.06 5.32
N GLN A 51 41.86 26.04 4.08
CA GLN A 51 42.20 27.24 3.32
C GLN A 51 41.19 27.38 2.18
N ASN A 52 40.34 28.41 2.21
CA ASN A 52 39.27 28.50 1.22
C ASN A 52 39.80 28.96 -0.14
N ILE A 53 39.48 28.20 -1.18
CA ILE A 53 39.75 28.56 -2.57
C ILE A 53 38.59 29.39 -3.09
N VAL A 54 38.88 30.62 -3.50
CA VAL A 54 37.88 31.58 -3.99
C VAL A 54 38.09 31.80 -5.48
N TYR A 55 37.08 31.47 -6.28
CA TYR A 55 37.09 31.67 -7.72
C TYR A 55 37.42 33.14 -8.07
N ASN A 56 38.22 33.35 -9.12
CA ASN A 56 38.75 34.65 -9.55
C ASN A 56 39.62 35.42 -8.54
N ASN A 57 39.95 34.83 -7.39
CA ASN A 57 40.90 35.41 -6.45
C ASN A 57 42.21 34.62 -6.47
N LYS A 58 43.18 35.07 -7.28
CA LYS A 58 44.49 34.38 -7.40
C LYS A 58 45.22 34.24 -6.07
N ALA A 59 45.12 35.27 -5.21
CA ALA A 59 45.76 35.27 -3.89
C ALA A 59 45.23 34.14 -2.98
N SER A 60 43.95 33.76 -3.12
CA SER A 60 43.38 32.66 -2.35
C SER A 60 44.02 31.30 -2.67
N VAL A 61 44.46 31.10 -3.92
CA VAL A 61 45.15 29.88 -4.35
C VAL A 61 46.64 29.96 -4.02
N THR A 62 47.33 31.05 -4.40
CA THR A 62 48.77 31.19 -4.17
C THR A 62 49.16 31.30 -2.70
N GLY A 63 48.26 31.84 -1.86
CA GLY A 63 48.41 31.90 -0.41
C GLY A 63 47.97 30.63 0.33
N SER A 64 47.44 29.63 -0.40
CA SER A 64 47.06 28.33 0.16
C SER A 64 48.14 27.27 -0.10
N ASN A 65 47.94 26.07 0.43
CA ASN A 65 48.77 24.91 0.17
C ASN A 65 48.43 24.19 -1.15
N PHE A 66 47.57 24.76 -2.00
CA PHE A 66 47.18 24.13 -3.27
C PHE A 66 48.40 23.87 -4.16
N ASN A 67 48.58 22.62 -4.59
CA ASN A 67 49.65 22.26 -5.51
C ASN A 67 49.07 21.75 -6.84
N PRO A 68 49.19 22.49 -7.95
CA PRO A 68 48.60 22.10 -9.23
C PRO A 68 49.19 20.80 -9.83
N ARG A 69 50.32 20.30 -9.30
CA ARG A 69 50.94 19.03 -9.73
C ARG A 69 50.38 17.80 -9.00
N LEU A 70 49.60 17.98 -7.94
CA LEU A 70 49.01 16.87 -7.19
C LEU A 70 47.61 16.52 -7.70
N PRO A 71 47.21 15.24 -7.66
CA PRO A 71 45.83 14.86 -7.94
C PRO A 71 44.87 15.57 -6.99
N THR A 72 43.75 16.04 -7.53
CA THR A 72 42.76 16.81 -6.76
C THR A 72 41.49 16.00 -6.56
N LYS A 73 41.05 15.85 -5.31
CA LYS A 73 39.82 15.15 -4.92
C LYS A 73 38.79 16.19 -4.48
N ILE A 74 37.61 16.21 -5.09
CA ILE A 74 36.51 17.08 -4.68
C ILE A 74 35.42 16.21 -4.07
N ILE A 75 35.14 16.38 -2.77
CA ILE A 75 34.09 15.65 -2.04
C ILE A 75 32.82 16.52 -2.06
N ILE A 76 31.71 15.94 -2.52
CA ILE A 76 30.46 16.66 -2.77
C ILE A 76 29.32 15.98 -2.00
N HIS A 77 28.73 16.69 -1.05
CA HIS A 77 27.61 16.18 -0.25
C HIS A 77 26.25 16.29 -0.97
N GLY A 78 25.25 15.60 -0.44
CA GLY A 78 23.90 15.52 -0.99
C GLY A 78 22.93 16.55 -0.41
N PHE A 79 21.64 16.22 -0.49
CA PHE A 79 20.51 16.99 0.05
C PHE A 79 20.59 17.13 1.57
N LEU A 80 20.31 18.32 2.11
CA LEU A 80 20.25 18.61 3.55
C LEU A 80 21.56 18.41 4.35
N ASP A 81 22.65 18.10 3.66
CA ASP A 81 23.97 17.89 4.24
C ASP A 81 24.80 19.20 4.20
N VAL A 82 25.93 19.25 4.91
CA VAL A 82 26.84 20.40 4.95
C VAL A 82 28.28 19.95 4.74
N GLY A 83 29.17 20.86 4.33
CA GLY A 83 30.57 20.54 3.99
C GLY A 83 31.44 20.06 5.16
N THR A 84 30.89 20.02 6.37
CA THR A 84 31.58 19.72 7.63
C THR A 84 31.04 18.49 8.36
N THR A 85 30.15 17.70 7.74
CA THR A 85 29.63 16.49 8.37
C THR A 85 30.69 15.42 8.60
N ALA A 86 30.43 14.56 9.60
CA ALA A 86 31.40 13.59 10.08
C ALA A 86 31.98 12.71 8.97
N TRP A 87 31.15 12.21 8.05
CA TRP A 87 31.61 11.36 6.96
C TRP A 87 32.55 12.11 5.99
N MET A 88 32.30 13.39 5.70
CA MET A 88 33.18 14.18 4.84
C MET A 88 34.53 14.40 5.53
N VAL A 89 34.51 14.67 6.84
CA VAL A 89 35.72 14.84 7.65
C VAL A 89 36.55 13.55 7.67
N GLU A 90 35.91 12.40 7.90
CA GLU A 90 36.58 11.09 7.92
C GLU A 90 37.11 10.70 6.54
N MET A 91 36.34 10.88 5.47
CA MET A 91 36.81 10.60 4.10
C MET A 91 37.99 11.49 3.71
N LYS A 92 37.95 12.79 4.04
CA LYS A 92 39.08 13.72 3.84
C LYS A 92 40.31 13.24 4.60
N LYS A 93 40.17 12.85 5.87
CA LYS A 93 41.29 12.30 6.66
C LYS A 93 41.86 11.05 6.00
N ALA A 94 41.03 10.09 5.62
CA ALA A 94 41.45 8.87 4.94
C ALA A 94 42.21 9.17 3.63
N LEU A 95 41.71 10.10 2.81
CA LEU A 95 42.37 10.51 1.58
C LEU A 95 43.76 11.11 1.83
N LEU A 96 43.89 12.01 2.82
CA LEU A 96 45.16 12.68 3.13
C LEU A 96 46.18 11.77 3.83
N LEU A 97 45.70 10.80 4.62
CA LEU A 97 46.54 9.77 5.24
C LEU A 97 47.12 8.83 4.17
N HIS A 98 46.28 8.37 3.24
CA HIS A 98 46.66 7.33 2.26
C HIS A 98 47.09 7.87 0.89
N GLY A 99 47.20 9.18 0.71
CA GLY A 99 47.76 9.78 -0.50
C GLY A 99 48.12 11.27 -0.34
N ASP A 100 48.96 11.77 -1.23
CA ASP A 100 49.29 13.20 -1.30
C ASP A 100 48.39 13.87 -2.34
N TYR A 101 47.33 14.51 -1.87
CA TYR A 101 46.26 15.07 -2.68
C TYR A 101 45.96 16.51 -2.27
N ASN A 102 45.46 17.30 -3.22
CA ASN A 102 44.60 18.43 -2.87
C ASN A 102 43.20 17.87 -2.59
N VAL A 103 42.68 17.99 -1.37
CA VAL A 103 41.31 17.57 -1.04
C VAL A 103 40.45 18.80 -0.83
N ILE A 104 39.46 19.00 -1.69
CA ILE A 104 38.51 20.11 -1.61
C ILE A 104 37.18 19.55 -1.12
N GLN A 105 36.71 20.03 0.02
CA GLN A 105 35.33 19.79 0.47
C GLN A 105 34.45 20.91 -0.07
N LEU A 106 33.46 20.55 -0.88
CA LEU A 106 32.47 21.49 -1.38
C LEU A 106 31.33 21.59 -0.37
N ASP A 107 31.07 22.80 0.13
CA ASP A 107 29.84 23.11 0.85
C ASP A 107 28.91 23.91 -0.06
N TRP A 108 27.76 23.33 -0.40
CA TRP A 108 26.68 24.00 -1.14
C TRP A 108 25.38 24.02 -0.34
N SER A 109 25.50 23.98 0.99
CA SER A 109 24.38 23.84 1.93
C SER A 109 23.32 24.94 1.79
N LYS A 110 23.65 26.13 1.29
CA LYS A 110 22.63 27.17 1.04
C LYS A 110 21.73 26.86 -0.16
N GLY A 111 22.19 26.01 -1.08
CA GLY A 111 21.45 25.61 -2.28
C GLY A 111 20.83 24.21 -2.21
N ASN A 112 21.11 23.41 -1.17
CA ASN A 112 20.63 22.03 -1.04
C ASN A 112 19.46 21.86 -0.05
N GLN A 113 18.86 22.96 0.37
CA GLN A 113 17.75 23.00 1.33
C GLN A 113 16.41 22.68 0.66
N LEU A 114 15.38 22.62 1.48
CA LEU A 114 13.99 22.55 1.05
C LEU A 114 13.59 23.79 0.21
N PRO A 115 12.88 23.67 -0.94
CA PRO A 115 12.33 22.45 -1.56
C PRO A 115 13.36 21.49 -2.21
N TYR A 116 13.15 20.16 -2.13
CA TYR A 116 13.95 19.15 -2.85
C TYR A 116 14.00 19.43 -4.35
N THR A 117 12.87 19.82 -4.94
CA THR A 117 12.79 20.26 -6.35
C THR A 117 13.72 21.42 -6.67
N GLN A 118 13.91 22.35 -5.71
CA GLN A 118 14.85 23.45 -5.84
C GLN A 118 16.31 22.98 -5.68
N ALA A 119 16.59 22.09 -4.73
CA ALA A 119 17.91 21.49 -4.57
C ALA A 119 18.33 20.70 -5.83
N THR A 120 17.43 19.90 -6.39
CA THR A 120 17.59 19.18 -7.67
C THR A 120 17.81 20.13 -8.85
N ALA A 121 17.18 21.31 -8.88
CA ALA A 121 17.48 22.28 -9.92
C ALA A 121 18.89 22.87 -9.71
N ASN A 122 19.22 23.24 -8.48
CA ASN A 122 20.49 23.88 -8.10
C ASN A 122 21.72 23.01 -8.39
N THR A 123 21.59 21.68 -8.41
CA THR A 123 22.71 20.77 -8.76
C THR A 123 23.36 21.13 -10.09
N ARG A 124 22.59 21.64 -11.06
CA ARG A 124 23.09 22.05 -12.38
C ARG A 124 23.98 23.28 -12.30
N VAL A 125 23.61 24.26 -11.46
CA VAL A 125 24.40 25.48 -11.25
C VAL A 125 25.65 25.16 -10.46
N VAL A 126 25.55 24.31 -9.42
CA VAL A 126 26.72 23.87 -8.66
C VAL A 126 27.70 23.10 -9.55
N GLY A 127 27.22 22.19 -10.40
CA GLY A 127 28.05 21.50 -11.39
C GLY A 127 28.76 22.46 -12.34
N ALA A 128 28.04 23.47 -12.84
CA ALA A 128 28.63 24.52 -13.68
C ALA A 128 29.72 25.33 -12.95
N LEU A 129 29.52 25.65 -11.67
CA LEU A 129 30.49 26.36 -10.83
C LEU A 129 31.76 25.51 -10.58
N ILE A 130 31.61 24.20 -10.34
CA ILE A 130 32.76 23.29 -10.21
C ILE A 130 33.55 23.23 -11.53
N ALA A 131 32.85 23.09 -12.67
CA ALA A 131 33.51 23.08 -13.98
C ALA A 131 34.29 24.39 -14.22
N GLN A 132 33.69 25.53 -13.89
CA GLN A 132 34.32 26.85 -13.97
C GLN A 132 35.57 26.95 -13.07
N LEU A 133 35.49 26.46 -11.83
CA LEU A 133 36.63 26.41 -10.91
C LEU A 133 37.76 25.54 -11.47
N ILE A 134 37.46 24.35 -11.98
CA ILE A 134 38.47 23.43 -12.54
C ILE A 134 39.16 24.06 -13.75
N MET A 135 38.40 24.66 -14.68
CA MET A 135 38.97 25.37 -15.83
C MET A 135 39.85 26.55 -15.40
N TRP A 136 39.43 27.28 -14.36
CA TRP A 136 40.22 28.38 -13.83
C TRP A 136 41.52 27.90 -13.16
N LEU A 137 41.46 26.83 -12.38
CA LEU A 137 42.65 26.23 -11.77
C LEU A 137 43.63 25.69 -12.82
N GLU A 138 43.13 25.10 -13.90
CA GLU A 138 43.95 24.64 -15.02
C GLU A 138 44.60 25.81 -15.75
N THR A 139 43.81 26.82 -16.15
CA THR A 139 44.32 27.93 -16.96
C THR A 139 45.25 28.87 -16.20
N GLN A 140 45.01 29.10 -14.91
CA GLN A 140 45.79 30.07 -14.13
C GLN A 140 46.96 29.45 -13.36
N PHE A 141 46.87 28.16 -13.00
CA PHE A 141 47.86 27.51 -12.13
C PHE A 141 48.45 26.22 -12.73
N GLY A 142 47.97 25.78 -13.90
CA GLY A 142 48.49 24.59 -14.58
C GLY A 142 48.00 23.27 -13.98
N ALA A 143 46.90 23.27 -13.21
CA ALA A 143 46.30 22.04 -12.71
C ALA A 143 45.77 21.17 -13.87
N ASN A 144 46.04 19.86 -13.86
CA ASN A 144 45.57 18.97 -14.92
C ASN A 144 44.16 18.43 -14.61
N ARG A 145 43.14 18.81 -15.40
CA ARG A 145 41.74 18.33 -15.22
C ARG A 145 41.58 16.81 -15.27
N GLU A 146 42.50 16.09 -15.92
CA GLU A 146 42.51 14.61 -15.96
C GLU A 146 42.95 13.98 -14.63
N GLN A 147 43.54 14.76 -13.72
CA GLN A 147 43.91 14.32 -12.37
C GLN A 147 42.88 14.70 -11.30
N PHE A 148 41.71 15.22 -11.71
CA PHE A 148 40.60 15.50 -10.81
C PHE A 148 39.72 14.26 -10.64
N HIS A 149 39.33 13.97 -9.40
CA HIS A 149 38.38 12.95 -9.04
C HIS A 149 37.26 13.56 -8.20
N LEU A 150 36.04 13.57 -8.73
CA LEU A 150 34.85 14.06 -8.02
C LEU A 150 34.14 12.88 -7.35
N LEU A 151 33.96 12.97 -6.03
CA LEU A 151 33.31 11.98 -5.19
C LEU A 151 31.99 12.56 -4.69
N GLY A 152 30.87 12.18 -5.31
CA GLY A 152 29.57 12.78 -5.02
C GLY A 152 28.61 11.78 -4.40
N HIS A 153 27.97 12.13 -3.28
CA HIS A 153 26.89 11.33 -2.66
C HIS A 153 25.51 11.87 -3.00
N SER A 154 24.56 11.01 -3.33
CA SER A 154 23.15 11.40 -3.60
C SER A 154 23.06 12.51 -4.68
N LEU A 155 22.47 13.67 -4.39
CA LEU A 155 22.47 14.83 -5.32
C LEU A 155 23.88 15.25 -5.76
N GLY A 156 24.89 15.03 -4.90
CA GLY A 156 26.29 15.29 -5.20
C GLY A 156 26.84 14.45 -6.36
N SER A 157 26.32 13.24 -6.58
CA SER A 157 26.70 12.41 -7.74
C SER A 157 26.28 13.08 -9.05
N HIS A 158 25.08 13.68 -9.09
CA HIS A 158 24.59 14.40 -10.26
C HIS A 158 25.30 15.74 -10.46
N ILE A 159 25.65 16.45 -9.38
CA ILE A 159 26.51 17.63 -9.44
C ILE A 159 27.84 17.30 -10.14
N ALA A 160 28.45 16.16 -9.79
CA ALA A 160 29.68 15.72 -10.43
C ALA A 160 29.50 15.43 -11.93
N GLY A 161 28.38 14.80 -12.30
CA GLY A 161 27.99 14.58 -13.70
C GLY A 161 27.89 15.90 -14.49
N TYR A 162 27.09 16.85 -14.00
CA TYR A 162 26.93 18.17 -14.63
C TYR A 162 28.25 18.96 -14.74
N ALA A 163 29.18 18.78 -13.79
CA ALA A 163 30.51 19.37 -13.89
C ALA A 163 31.33 18.72 -15.00
N GLY A 164 31.29 17.39 -15.11
CA GLY A 164 31.97 16.61 -16.14
C GLY A 164 31.45 16.89 -17.56
N GLU A 165 30.13 16.94 -17.73
CA GLU A 165 29.43 17.27 -18.98
C GLU A 165 29.91 18.61 -19.58
N ARG A 166 30.25 19.58 -18.71
CA ARG A 166 30.72 20.91 -19.11
C ARG A 166 32.21 20.97 -19.40
N LEU A 167 32.97 19.94 -19.03
CA LEU A 167 34.41 19.82 -19.27
C LEU A 167 34.70 18.94 -20.50
N THR A 168 34.03 19.27 -21.61
CA THR A 168 34.17 18.58 -22.91
C THR A 168 35.32 19.16 -23.75
N GLY A 169 35.77 18.42 -24.77
CA GLY A 169 36.90 18.78 -25.63
C GLY A 169 38.00 17.72 -25.68
N SER A 170 39.22 18.09 -26.10
CA SER A 170 40.37 17.17 -26.24
C SER A 170 40.90 16.62 -24.91
N ARG A 171 40.55 17.26 -23.79
CA ARG A 171 40.84 16.81 -22.42
C ARG A 171 39.55 16.78 -21.62
N ARG A 172 39.17 15.60 -21.14
CA ARG A 172 37.97 15.36 -20.31
C ARG A 172 38.32 15.31 -18.83
N LEU A 173 37.33 15.44 -17.95
CA LEU A 173 37.50 15.23 -16.52
C LEU A 173 38.07 13.83 -16.23
N GLY A 174 38.97 13.73 -15.24
CA GLY A 174 39.65 12.48 -14.88
C GLY A 174 38.70 11.35 -14.45
N ARG A 175 38.05 11.50 -13.28
CA ARG A 175 37.18 10.47 -12.72
C ARG A 175 35.99 11.05 -11.96
N ILE A 176 34.85 10.36 -12.01
CA ILE A 176 33.70 10.57 -11.11
C ILE A 176 33.36 9.25 -10.40
N THR A 177 33.18 9.30 -9.08
CA THR A 177 32.52 8.23 -8.32
C THR A 177 31.16 8.72 -7.82
N GLY A 178 30.09 8.09 -8.27
CA GLY A 178 28.73 8.29 -7.77
C GLY A 178 28.45 7.37 -6.58
N MET A 179 28.36 7.93 -5.39
CA MET A 179 28.04 7.21 -4.15
C MET A 179 26.53 7.27 -3.91
N ASP A 180 25.84 6.18 -4.20
CA ASP A 180 24.38 6.05 -4.16
C ASP A 180 23.65 7.24 -4.83
N PRO A 181 23.80 7.41 -6.16
CA PRO A 181 23.20 8.53 -6.89
C PRO A 181 21.69 8.60 -6.64
N ALA A 182 21.16 9.81 -6.40
CA ALA A 182 19.77 9.99 -5.99
C ALA A 182 18.77 9.47 -7.04
N GLY A 183 17.84 8.60 -6.64
CA GLY A 183 16.78 8.10 -7.53
C GLY A 183 15.72 9.14 -7.89
N PRO A 184 15.09 9.81 -6.90
CA PRO A 184 14.01 10.75 -7.16
C PRO A 184 14.48 11.89 -8.09
N TYR A 185 13.74 12.10 -9.19
CA TYR A 185 14.00 13.06 -10.27
C TYR A 185 15.13 12.69 -11.27
N PHE A 186 15.86 11.60 -11.08
CA PHE A 186 16.98 11.23 -11.96
C PHE A 186 16.89 9.80 -12.51
N GLU A 187 16.25 8.88 -11.81
CA GLU A 187 16.13 7.50 -12.28
C GLU A 187 15.26 7.42 -13.54
N ASN A 188 15.73 6.65 -14.51
CA ASN A 188 15.10 6.45 -15.81
C ASN A 188 14.88 7.74 -16.62
N THR A 189 15.61 8.82 -16.31
CA THR A 189 15.59 10.04 -17.11
C THR A 189 16.66 10.00 -18.20
N HIS A 190 16.59 10.96 -19.14
CA HIS A 190 17.60 11.14 -20.17
C HIS A 190 19.00 11.36 -19.55
N PRO A 191 20.09 10.86 -20.15
CA PRO A 191 21.47 11.03 -19.67
C PRO A 191 21.83 12.45 -19.25
N GLU A 192 21.46 13.46 -20.05
CA GLU A 192 21.68 14.90 -19.76
C GLU A 192 21.11 15.35 -18.40
N VAL A 193 20.19 14.61 -17.80
CA VAL A 193 19.55 14.97 -16.53
C VAL A 193 20.26 14.36 -15.34
N ARG A 194 21.10 13.34 -15.52
CA ARG A 194 21.67 12.54 -14.43
C ARG A 194 23.17 12.33 -14.63
N LEU A 195 23.78 11.54 -13.74
CA LEU A 195 25.15 11.07 -13.95
C LEU A 195 25.15 10.12 -15.15
N ASP A 196 26.18 10.18 -15.97
CA ASP A 196 26.35 9.34 -17.16
C ASP A 196 27.82 8.96 -17.40
N PRO A 197 28.13 7.83 -18.06
CA PRO A 197 29.50 7.44 -18.36
C PRO A 197 30.23 8.48 -19.25
N THR A 198 29.49 9.31 -19.99
CA THR A 198 30.05 10.37 -20.82
C THR A 198 30.51 11.62 -20.05
N ASP A 199 30.35 11.67 -18.71
CA ASP A 199 30.74 12.84 -17.91
C ASP A 199 32.24 12.90 -17.57
N ALA A 200 32.96 11.76 -17.58
CA ALA A 200 34.40 11.72 -17.33
C ALA A 200 35.11 10.60 -18.10
N ARG A 201 36.45 10.60 -18.10
CA ARG A 201 37.25 9.51 -18.69
C ARG A 201 36.95 8.16 -18.02
N PHE A 202 36.61 8.19 -16.74
CA PHE A 202 36.12 7.03 -16.00
C PHE A 202 35.04 7.47 -15.02
N VAL A 203 33.93 6.73 -14.99
CA VAL A 203 32.79 6.98 -14.10
C VAL A 203 32.44 5.65 -13.47
N ASP A 204 32.42 5.58 -12.14
CA ASP A 204 31.93 4.43 -11.40
C ASP A 204 30.79 4.85 -10.48
N ALA A 205 29.78 4.00 -10.32
CA ALA A 205 28.68 4.22 -9.40
C ALA A 205 28.54 3.05 -8.43
N ILE A 206 28.21 3.34 -7.18
CA ILE A 206 27.98 2.34 -6.15
C ILE A 206 26.55 2.54 -5.66
N HIS A 207 25.71 1.53 -5.82
CA HIS A 207 24.28 1.58 -5.49
C HIS A 207 24.06 0.80 -4.20
N THR A 208 23.57 1.45 -3.15
CA THR A 208 23.34 0.81 -1.84
C THR A 208 21.89 0.80 -1.42
N ASP A 209 21.05 1.70 -1.94
CA ASP A 209 19.63 1.85 -1.60
C ASP A 209 18.77 2.11 -2.85
N GLY A 210 18.90 1.29 -3.89
CA GLY A 210 18.09 1.35 -5.09
C GLY A 210 16.92 0.37 -5.04
N ASP A 211 15.73 0.83 -4.63
CA ASP A 211 14.49 0.08 -4.91
C ASP A 211 13.61 0.90 -5.85
N SER A 212 13.11 0.25 -6.91
CA SER A 212 12.67 0.97 -8.12
C SER A 212 11.51 1.94 -7.85
N LEU A 213 11.68 3.18 -8.31
CA LEU A 213 10.72 4.29 -8.29
C LEU A 213 9.41 4.04 -9.08
N LEU A 214 9.24 2.91 -9.77
CA LEU A 214 7.95 2.49 -10.32
C LEU A 214 7.03 1.79 -9.30
N SER A 215 7.45 1.75 -8.03
CA SER A 215 6.63 1.44 -6.85
C SER A 215 5.96 2.67 -6.20
N SER A 216 5.90 3.79 -6.92
CA SER A 216 5.45 5.10 -6.42
C SER A 216 3.93 5.19 -6.17
N VAL A 217 3.44 4.51 -5.14
CA VAL A 217 2.30 4.97 -4.31
C VAL A 217 2.52 4.65 -2.81
N VAL A 218 3.59 3.92 -2.45
CA VAL A 218 4.00 3.72 -1.05
C VAL A 218 5.47 4.12 -0.93
N LEU A 219 5.80 5.05 -0.02
CA LEU A 219 7.18 5.37 0.37
C LEU A 219 7.83 4.15 1.09
N LYS A 220 8.13 3.12 0.31
CA LYS A 220 8.97 1.97 0.61
C LYS A 220 9.92 1.70 -0.56
N GLY A 221 10.37 2.76 -1.21
CA GLY A 221 11.47 2.74 -2.18
C GLY A 221 12.76 3.23 -1.51
N GLY A 222 13.91 2.77 -1.99
CA GLY A 222 15.20 3.32 -1.58
C GLY A 222 15.44 4.71 -2.17
N PHE A 223 16.33 5.51 -1.57
CA PHE A 223 16.62 6.88 -1.99
C PHE A 223 17.62 6.97 -3.16
N GLY A 224 18.38 5.90 -3.41
CA GLY A 224 19.28 5.74 -4.54
C GLY A 224 18.56 5.23 -5.79
N MET A 225 19.19 5.36 -6.96
CA MET A 225 18.72 4.71 -8.20
C MET A 225 19.27 3.29 -8.35
N MET A 226 18.56 2.42 -9.07
CA MET A 226 19.09 1.13 -9.56
C MET A 226 19.55 1.16 -11.01
N GLN A 227 19.16 2.18 -11.76
CA GLN A 227 19.65 2.39 -13.11
C GLN A 227 21.19 2.49 -13.10
N ALA A 228 21.84 1.71 -13.97
CA ALA A 228 23.27 1.82 -14.20
C ALA A 228 23.58 3.13 -14.95
N VAL A 229 24.54 3.89 -14.44
CA VAL A 229 24.91 5.24 -14.86
C VAL A 229 26.42 5.45 -14.99
N GLY A 230 27.24 4.43 -14.71
CA GLY A 230 28.70 4.47 -14.80
C GLY A 230 29.26 3.63 -15.96
N HIS A 231 30.58 3.70 -16.15
CA HIS A 231 31.29 2.67 -16.92
C HIS A 231 31.16 1.31 -16.23
N VAL A 232 31.24 1.34 -14.89
CA VAL A 232 30.97 0.22 -14.00
C VAL A 232 30.03 0.67 -12.88
N ASP A 233 29.02 -0.16 -12.61
CA ASP A 233 28.01 0.06 -11.59
C ASP A 233 28.06 -1.11 -10.61
N ILE A 234 28.44 -0.83 -9.38
CA ILE A 234 28.66 -1.83 -8.35
C ILE A 234 27.47 -1.82 -7.40
N TYR A 235 26.88 -2.99 -7.17
CA TYR A 235 25.69 -3.18 -6.35
C TYR A 235 26.01 -4.08 -5.13
N PRO A 236 26.59 -3.53 -4.05
CA PRO A 236 26.83 -4.25 -2.81
C PRO A 236 25.53 -4.82 -2.26
N ASN A 237 25.52 -6.12 -1.95
CA ASN A 237 24.34 -6.85 -1.46
C ASN A 237 23.10 -6.67 -2.36
N GLY A 238 23.32 -6.55 -3.67
CA GLY A 238 22.25 -6.34 -4.65
C GLY A 238 21.79 -4.90 -4.78
N GLY A 239 22.45 -3.97 -4.09
CA GLY A 239 22.21 -2.54 -4.12
C GLY A 239 20.90 -2.08 -3.51
N LYS A 240 20.42 -2.81 -2.49
CA LYS A 240 19.13 -2.55 -1.82
C LYS A 240 19.26 -2.45 -0.31
N LYS A 241 19.40 -3.60 0.36
CA LYS A 241 19.48 -3.69 1.82
C LYS A 241 20.87 -4.09 2.23
N GLN A 242 21.49 -3.28 3.06
CA GLN A 242 22.85 -3.46 3.51
C GLN A 242 22.88 -4.15 4.88
N PRO A 243 23.85 -5.06 5.13
CA PRO A 243 23.96 -5.76 6.41
C PRO A 243 24.12 -4.82 7.60
N ASP A 244 23.59 -5.24 8.76
CA ASP A 244 23.48 -4.46 10.00
C ASP A 244 22.61 -3.19 9.90
N CYS A 245 21.82 -3.00 8.85
CA CYS A 245 20.74 -1.99 8.79
C CYS A 245 19.37 -2.53 9.29
N THR A 246 19.34 -3.62 10.07
CA THR A 246 18.09 -4.30 10.51
C THR A 246 17.53 -3.83 11.86
N GLN A 247 18.19 -2.88 12.52
CA GLN A 247 17.70 -2.20 13.72
C GLN A 247 17.92 -0.71 13.56
N ASN A 248 16.87 0.07 13.81
CA ASN A 248 16.87 1.52 13.66
C ASN A 248 17.60 2.17 14.86
N PRO A 249 18.75 2.83 14.67
CA PRO A 249 18.93 4.14 15.23
C PRO A 249 18.59 5.10 14.11
N ILE A 250 17.44 5.71 14.28
CA ILE A 250 17.03 6.86 13.50
C ILE A 250 18.15 7.90 13.65
N ILE A 251 18.96 8.12 12.60
CA ILE A 251 19.63 9.42 12.47
C ILE A 251 18.50 10.38 12.11
N ASN A 252 17.85 10.90 13.15
CA ASN A 252 16.84 11.95 13.08
C ASN A 252 17.55 13.24 12.67
N ILE A 253 17.76 13.43 11.37
CA ILE A 253 17.67 14.79 10.82
C ILE A 253 16.19 14.97 10.48
N ILE A 254 15.39 15.27 11.50
CA ILE A 254 14.04 15.79 11.29
C ILE A 254 14.25 17.20 10.75
N ILE A 255 14.02 17.40 9.45
CA ILE A 255 13.81 18.74 8.94
C ILE A 255 12.32 19.02 9.04
N ASP A 256 11.94 19.61 10.17
CA ASP A 256 10.68 20.32 10.26
C ASP A 256 10.85 21.63 9.47
N GLY A 257 10.38 21.63 8.22
CA GLY A 257 10.59 22.79 7.34
C GLY A 257 9.93 22.71 5.97
N VAL A 258 8.63 22.40 5.88
CA VAL A 258 7.76 22.76 4.73
C VAL A 258 8.33 22.39 3.33
N ILE A 259 8.19 21.11 2.97
CA ILE A 259 7.80 20.74 1.60
C ILE A 259 6.80 19.61 1.72
N GLU A 260 5.63 19.79 1.11
CA GLU A 260 4.80 18.68 0.61
C GLU A 260 4.58 17.49 1.57
N GLY A 261 4.20 17.78 2.82
CA GLY A 261 3.47 16.82 3.68
C GLY A 261 4.15 15.49 4.02
N THR A 262 5.47 15.33 3.82
CA THR A 262 6.19 14.06 4.05
C THR A 262 7.26 14.21 5.14
N LYS A 263 7.26 13.29 6.12
CA LYS A 263 8.42 13.08 7.02
C LYS A 263 9.47 12.28 6.25
N TRP A 264 10.62 12.88 5.99
CA TRP A 264 11.77 12.20 5.40
C TRP A 264 12.70 11.68 6.49
N SER A 265 13.08 10.40 6.40
CA SER A 265 14.12 9.80 7.24
C SER A 265 15.14 9.18 6.29
N ILE A 266 16.36 9.71 6.25
CA ILE A 266 17.43 9.15 5.41
C ILE A 266 17.73 7.72 5.90
N SER A 267 17.67 6.73 5.01
CA SER A 267 17.81 5.32 5.36
C SER A 267 19.26 4.98 5.73
N CYS A 268 19.45 4.00 6.62
CA CYS A 268 20.76 3.41 6.93
C CYS A 268 21.44 2.88 5.65
N ASP A 269 20.65 2.32 4.74
CA ASP A 269 21.10 1.78 3.46
C ASP A 269 21.67 2.87 2.54
N HIS A 270 20.99 4.03 2.43
CA HIS A 270 21.43 5.16 1.59
C HIS A 270 22.73 5.82 2.06
N LEU A 271 22.95 5.82 3.38
CA LEU A 271 24.17 6.36 3.99
C LEU A 271 25.31 5.33 4.03
N ARG A 272 25.03 4.04 3.78
CA ARG A 272 26.01 2.96 3.97
C ARG A 272 27.21 3.07 3.03
N VAL A 273 27.01 3.60 1.82
CA VAL A 273 28.09 3.79 0.84
C VAL A 273 29.22 4.67 1.38
N LEU A 274 28.94 5.61 2.28
CA LEU A 274 29.91 6.59 2.81
C LEU A 274 31.03 5.91 3.64
N PRO A 275 30.72 5.12 4.69
CA PRO A 275 31.73 4.35 5.39
C PRO A 275 32.31 3.21 4.55
N MET A 276 31.56 2.63 3.59
CA MET A 276 32.10 1.61 2.68
C MET A 276 33.24 2.16 1.82
N VAL A 277 33.01 3.28 1.12
CA VAL A 277 34.04 3.93 0.28
C VAL A 277 35.21 4.39 1.13
N THR A 278 34.96 4.95 2.32
CA THR A 278 36.04 5.34 3.25
C THR A 278 36.89 4.12 3.65
N SER A 279 36.28 2.99 3.95
CA SER A 279 36.98 1.73 4.24
C SER A 279 37.84 1.24 3.07
N THR A 280 37.43 1.47 1.81
CA THR A 280 38.27 1.12 0.64
C THR A 280 39.52 2.00 0.51
N ILE A 281 39.51 3.21 1.09
CA ILE A 281 40.67 4.11 1.12
C ILE A 281 41.65 3.67 2.21
N GLU A 282 41.12 3.33 3.39
CA GLU A 282 41.89 2.89 4.56
C GLU A 282 42.48 1.49 4.37
N ASN A 283 41.72 0.58 3.77
CA ASN A 283 42.06 -0.83 3.60
C ASN A 283 42.26 -1.21 2.13
N ARG A 284 43.26 -0.61 1.44
CA ARG A 284 43.51 -0.85 0.00
C ARG A 284 43.85 -2.30 -0.39
N GLN A 285 44.21 -3.14 0.57
CA GLN A 285 44.47 -4.57 0.31
C GLN A 285 43.22 -5.44 0.52
N GLY A 286 42.10 -4.84 0.93
CA GLY A 286 40.87 -5.55 1.23
C GLY A 286 40.20 -6.17 0.00
N ASN A 287 39.45 -7.24 0.23
CA ASN A 287 38.73 -7.94 -0.84
C ASN A 287 37.37 -7.28 -1.15
N TYR A 288 37.39 -6.19 -1.90
CA TYR A 288 36.19 -5.49 -2.40
C TYR A 288 35.87 -5.84 -3.86
N LYS A 289 36.25 -7.03 -4.29
CA LYS A 289 36.14 -7.47 -5.68
C LYS A 289 34.68 -7.72 -6.05
N ALA A 290 34.18 -6.97 -7.03
CA ALA A 290 32.86 -7.11 -7.61
C ALA A 290 32.90 -7.94 -8.91
N PHE A 291 31.92 -8.81 -9.09
CA PHE A 291 31.85 -9.73 -10.22
C PHE A 291 30.80 -9.27 -11.23
N PRO A 292 31.13 -9.26 -12.54
CA PRO A 292 30.18 -8.91 -13.59
C PRO A 292 29.05 -9.93 -13.64
N CYS A 293 27.81 -9.46 -13.57
CA CYS A 293 26.64 -10.33 -13.65
C CYS A 293 25.41 -9.56 -14.11
N ASP A 294 24.43 -10.24 -14.71
CA ASP A 294 23.21 -9.58 -15.20
C ASP A 294 22.25 -9.22 -14.06
N SER A 295 22.30 -9.96 -12.95
CA SER A 295 21.46 -9.72 -11.78
C SER A 295 22.10 -10.22 -10.50
N TYR A 296 21.70 -9.62 -9.37
CA TYR A 296 22.12 -10.09 -8.05
C TYR A 296 21.70 -11.54 -7.79
N ALA A 297 20.53 -11.95 -8.28
CA ALA A 297 20.06 -13.33 -8.16
C ALA A 297 21.01 -14.33 -8.86
N ASN A 298 21.49 -13.99 -10.06
CA ASN A 298 22.48 -14.82 -10.77
C ASN A 298 23.85 -14.82 -10.07
N PHE A 299 24.26 -13.68 -9.51
CA PHE A 299 25.48 -13.56 -8.70
C PHE A 299 25.40 -14.47 -7.48
N LYS A 300 24.31 -14.41 -6.71
CA LYS A 300 24.06 -15.25 -5.54
C LYS A 300 23.90 -16.73 -5.87
N ALA A 301 23.38 -17.05 -7.05
CA ALA A 301 23.29 -18.43 -7.55
C ALA A 301 24.66 -19.00 -8.00
N GLY A 302 25.75 -18.23 -7.91
CA GLY A 302 27.09 -18.66 -8.30
C GLY A 302 27.29 -18.75 -9.82
N LYS A 303 26.34 -18.25 -10.63
CA LYS A 303 26.44 -18.28 -12.11
C LYS A 303 27.52 -17.33 -12.65
N CYS A 304 27.95 -16.38 -11.83
CA CYS A 304 28.89 -15.31 -12.16
C CYS A 304 30.09 -15.31 -11.20
N SER A 305 30.62 -16.48 -10.85
CA SER A 305 31.68 -16.63 -9.83
C SER A 305 33.10 -16.38 -10.35
N SER A 306 33.27 -15.97 -11.61
CA SER A 306 34.57 -15.68 -12.22
C SER A 306 34.53 -14.33 -12.95
N CYS A 307 35.70 -13.70 -13.11
CA CYS A 307 35.79 -12.40 -13.77
C CYS A 307 35.51 -12.43 -15.28
N GLY A 308 35.52 -13.63 -15.90
CA GLY A 308 35.32 -13.78 -17.35
C GLY A 308 36.23 -12.88 -18.19
N SER A 309 35.79 -12.58 -19.42
CA SER A 309 36.45 -11.63 -20.34
C SER A 309 36.13 -10.16 -20.06
N VAL A 310 35.17 -9.90 -19.16
CA VAL A 310 34.78 -8.55 -18.73
C VAL A 310 35.74 -8.03 -17.66
N GLY A 311 36.33 -8.92 -16.84
CA GLY A 311 37.16 -8.56 -15.69
C GLY A 311 36.31 -8.22 -14.47
N CYS A 312 36.91 -8.34 -13.27
CA CYS A 312 36.30 -7.88 -12.02
C CYS A 312 36.84 -6.49 -11.67
N ALA A 313 35.98 -5.62 -11.14
CA ALA A 313 36.39 -4.32 -10.60
C ALA A 313 36.50 -4.36 -9.07
N GLN A 314 37.33 -3.50 -8.49
CA GLN A 314 37.32 -3.23 -7.06
C GLN A 314 36.29 -2.14 -6.76
N MET A 315 35.48 -2.30 -5.72
CA MET A 315 34.61 -1.22 -5.24
C MET A 315 35.45 -0.08 -4.64
N GLY A 316 35.02 1.17 -4.85
CA GLY A 316 35.60 2.34 -4.20
C GLY A 316 36.87 2.88 -4.88
N ILE A 317 37.88 3.25 -4.10
CA ILE A 317 39.00 4.07 -4.61
C ILE A 317 39.81 3.40 -5.74
N GLN A 318 39.79 2.07 -5.84
CA GLN A 318 40.51 1.29 -6.86
C GLN A 318 39.68 0.89 -8.07
N ALA A 319 38.42 1.36 -8.20
CA ALA A 319 37.58 0.97 -9.34
C ALA A 319 38.19 1.32 -10.71
N ASN A 320 39.02 2.36 -10.78
CA ASN A 320 39.70 2.78 -12.02
C ASN A 320 40.87 1.86 -12.45
N GLU A 321 41.22 0.84 -11.67
CA GLU A 321 42.13 -0.23 -12.10
C GLU A 321 41.45 -1.16 -13.12
N TRP A 322 40.12 -1.21 -13.11
CA TRP A 322 39.34 -1.95 -14.10
C TRP A 322 39.27 -1.19 -15.42
N ASN A 323 39.61 -1.86 -16.53
CA ASN A 323 39.58 -1.27 -17.85
C ASN A 323 38.23 -1.53 -18.54
N PRO A 324 37.44 -0.47 -18.85
CA PRO A 324 36.15 -0.63 -19.49
C PRO A 324 36.23 -1.23 -20.91
N ASN A 325 37.34 -1.09 -21.64
CA ASN A 325 37.46 -1.52 -23.04
C ASN A 325 36.30 -1.03 -23.93
N GLY A 326 35.85 0.21 -23.73
CA GLY A 326 34.72 0.81 -24.44
C GLY A 326 33.33 0.40 -23.93
N ARG A 327 33.24 -0.43 -22.89
CA ARG A 327 31.97 -0.83 -22.26
C ARG A 327 31.47 0.27 -21.31
N THR A 328 30.14 0.36 -21.21
CA THR A 328 29.44 1.23 -20.26
C THR A 328 28.29 0.47 -19.61
N ASN A 329 27.81 0.98 -18.47
CA ASN A 329 26.70 0.43 -17.69
C ASN A 329 26.92 -1.04 -17.27
N VAL A 330 28.18 -1.42 -17.00
CA VAL A 330 28.54 -2.78 -16.62
C VAL A 330 28.17 -3.01 -15.16
N LYS A 331 27.13 -3.84 -14.93
CA LYS A 331 26.69 -4.21 -13.59
C LYS A 331 27.62 -5.23 -12.96
N MET A 332 28.05 -4.94 -11.74
CA MET A 332 28.84 -5.85 -10.91
C MET A 332 28.26 -5.99 -9.52
N PHE A 333 28.41 -7.17 -8.94
CA PHE A 333 27.86 -7.49 -7.63
C PHE A 333 28.95 -8.02 -6.71
N LEU A 334 28.86 -7.64 -5.44
CA LEU A 334 29.58 -8.27 -4.34
C LEU A 334 28.65 -8.33 -3.14
N ASP A 335 28.94 -9.24 -2.21
CA ASP A 335 28.39 -9.15 -0.86
C ASP A 335 29.37 -8.37 0.00
N THR A 336 28.88 -7.68 1.04
CA THR A 336 29.71 -7.00 2.04
C THR A 336 29.33 -7.46 3.44
N ALA A 337 30.19 -7.25 4.43
CA ALA A 337 29.80 -7.40 5.84
C ALA A 337 29.02 -6.16 6.33
N GLY A 338 28.46 -6.24 7.54
CA GLY A 338 27.72 -5.13 8.18
C GLY A 338 28.58 -4.12 8.93
N LYS A 339 29.88 -4.37 9.09
CA LYS A 339 30.84 -3.47 9.75
C LYS A 339 32.15 -3.40 8.99
N ALA A 340 32.89 -2.31 9.15
CA ALA A 340 34.23 -2.15 8.59
C ALA A 340 35.14 -3.34 8.99
N PRO A 341 35.95 -3.90 8.06
CA PRO A 341 36.26 -3.37 6.74
C PRO A 341 35.21 -3.66 5.65
N PHE A 342 34.01 -4.17 5.97
CA PHE A 342 32.92 -4.46 5.02
C PHE A 342 33.26 -5.51 3.95
N GLU A 343 34.41 -6.16 4.02
CA GLU A 343 34.76 -7.30 3.17
C GLU A 343 33.83 -8.48 3.45
N SER A 344 33.28 -9.12 2.40
CA SER A 344 32.64 -10.43 2.56
C SER A 344 33.64 -11.55 2.29
N THR A 345 33.61 -12.58 3.12
CA THR A 345 34.10 -13.90 2.72
C THR A 345 33.09 -14.44 1.70
N GLY A 346 33.37 -14.28 0.41
CA GLY A 346 32.43 -14.52 -0.70
C GLY A 346 31.55 -15.78 -0.55
N PHE A 347 30.28 -15.65 -0.94
CA PHE A 347 29.25 -16.68 -0.82
C PHE A 347 29.51 -17.85 -1.80
N ILE A 348 30.37 -18.78 -1.40
CA ILE A 348 30.35 -20.15 -1.92
C ILE A 348 29.16 -20.83 -1.24
N PRO A 349 28.27 -21.55 -1.97
CA PRO A 349 27.21 -22.33 -1.34
C PRO A 349 27.84 -23.24 -0.29
N MET A 350 27.55 -22.97 0.99
CA MET A 350 28.08 -23.77 2.07
C MET A 350 27.43 -25.16 1.96
N LYS A 351 28.27 -26.20 2.02
CA LYS A 351 27.85 -27.61 1.98
C LYS A 351 28.45 -28.32 3.19
N VAL A 352 27.65 -29.12 3.88
CA VAL A 352 28.11 -30.04 4.92
C VAL A 352 27.64 -31.45 4.59
N CYS A 353 28.50 -32.44 4.80
CA CYS A 353 28.13 -33.85 4.63
C CYS A 353 28.28 -34.55 5.97
N TYR A 354 27.34 -35.46 6.26
CA TYR A 354 27.40 -36.31 7.44
C TYR A 354 27.37 -37.77 7.01
N ASP A 355 28.20 -38.58 7.66
CA ASP A 355 28.36 -39.98 7.30
C ASP A 355 27.03 -40.73 7.31
N GLY A 356 26.75 -41.43 6.20
CA GLY A 356 25.50 -42.15 5.96
C GLY A 356 24.27 -41.29 5.63
N LEU A 357 24.28 -39.98 5.89
CA LEU A 357 23.11 -39.10 5.66
C LEU A 357 23.21 -38.28 4.36
N GLY A 358 24.38 -38.28 3.73
CA GLY A 358 24.63 -37.49 2.52
C GLY A 358 24.95 -36.03 2.86
N CYS A 359 24.76 -35.15 1.88
CA CYS A 359 25.19 -33.76 1.97
C CYS A 359 24.02 -32.77 1.92
N PHE A 360 24.16 -31.70 2.71
CA PHE A 360 23.20 -30.62 2.84
C PHE A 360 23.86 -29.33 2.34
N SER A 361 23.25 -28.70 1.35
CA SER A 361 23.71 -27.44 0.75
C SER A 361 22.76 -26.29 1.12
N THR A 362 23.32 -25.08 1.25
CA THR A 362 22.57 -23.82 1.34
C THR A 362 22.19 -23.24 -0.04
N GLY A 363 22.72 -23.80 -1.14
CA GLY A 363 22.40 -23.40 -2.51
C GLY A 363 21.33 -24.25 -3.20
N GLY A 364 21.08 -24.00 -4.50
CA GLY A 364 20.07 -24.70 -5.29
C GLY A 364 18.64 -24.31 -4.88
N ASN A 365 17.71 -25.28 -4.89
CA ASN A 365 16.30 -25.06 -4.53
C ASN A 365 16.10 -24.60 -3.07
N PHE A 366 17.09 -24.83 -2.20
CA PHE A 366 17.07 -24.40 -0.79
C PHE A 366 17.45 -22.92 -0.59
N TYR A 367 17.83 -22.23 -1.66
CA TYR A 367 18.06 -20.79 -1.69
C TYR A 367 16.89 -20.04 -2.33
N ASP A 368 16.26 -19.12 -1.58
CA ASP A 368 15.22 -18.23 -2.09
C ASP A 368 15.33 -16.88 -1.36
N LEU A 369 15.60 -15.80 -2.10
CA LEU A 369 15.86 -14.47 -1.55
C LEU A 369 14.68 -13.90 -0.75
N TRP A 370 13.45 -14.24 -1.14
CA TRP A 370 12.24 -13.64 -0.58
C TRP A 370 11.61 -14.54 0.48
N ARG A 371 11.69 -15.85 0.30
CA ARG A 371 11.03 -16.84 1.17
C ARG A 371 11.96 -17.42 2.23
N ARG A 372 13.26 -17.42 1.98
CA ARG A 372 14.31 -17.95 2.88
C ARG A 372 15.50 -16.97 2.90
N PRO A 373 15.39 -15.74 3.43
CA PRO A 373 16.46 -14.74 3.28
C PRO A 373 17.78 -15.09 4.01
N ILE A 374 17.73 -15.96 5.03
CA ILE A 374 18.90 -16.40 5.80
C ILE A 374 18.96 -17.93 5.79
N GLN A 375 19.91 -18.53 5.06
CA GLN A 375 20.16 -19.97 5.07
C GLN A 375 21.35 -20.31 5.96
N LEU A 376 21.12 -21.25 6.89
CA LEU A 376 22.18 -21.87 7.68
C LEU A 376 22.40 -23.31 7.21
N LEU A 377 23.62 -23.81 7.37
CA LEU A 377 23.86 -25.25 7.31
C LEU A 377 23.18 -25.93 8.50
N PRO A 378 22.61 -27.14 8.32
CA PRO A 378 22.15 -27.90 9.46
C PRO A 378 23.32 -28.24 10.39
N GLN A 379 23.00 -28.45 11.67
CA GLN A 379 23.94 -28.95 12.66
C GLN A 379 24.15 -30.46 12.49
N SER A 380 25.25 -30.97 13.07
CA SER A 380 25.56 -32.39 13.00
C SER A 380 24.53 -33.26 13.73
N PRO A 381 24.36 -34.54 13.30
CA PRO A 381 23.54 -35.51 14.00
C PRO A 381 23.88 -35.64 15.49
N ASP A 382 25.16 -35.54 15.85
CA ASP A 382 25.61 -35.60 17.25
C ASP A 382 25.18 -34.40 18.07
N ARG A 383 25.00 -33.23 17.44
CA ARG A 383 24.53 -32.01 18.10
C ARG A 383 23.01 -31.99 18.22
N ILE A 384 22.29 -32.37 17.16
CA ILE A 384 20.82 -32.45 17.17
C ILE A 384 20.35 -33.62 18.06
N ARG A 385 21.09 -34.73 18.03
CA ARG A 385 20.93 -35.94 18.85
C ARG A 385 19.45 -36.31 19.12
N PRO A 386 18.65 -36.57 18.07
CA PRO A 386 17.24 -36.86 18.26
C PRO A 386 17.05 -38.17 19.03
N ILE A 387 16.04 -38.22 19.87
CA ILE A 387 15.65 -39.41 20.65
C ILE A 387 14.41 -40.01 20.01
N PHE A 388 14.49 -41.30 19.68
CA PHE A 388 13.36 -42.08 19.19
C PHE A 388 12.83 -42.95 20.33
N ALA A 389 11.75 -42.49 20.99
CA ALA A 389 11.16 -43.20 22.12
C ALA A 389 9.97 -44.04 21.66
N LEU A 390 10.10 -45.37 21.77
CA LEU A 390 9.05 -46.33 21.45
C LEU A 390 8.09 -46.53 22.61
N TYR A 391 6.81 -46.46 22.29
CA TYR A 391 5.70 -46.79 23.16
C TYR A 391 4.79 -47.81 22.49
N THR A 392 4.35 -48.76 23.28
CA THR A 392 3.36 -49.78 22.90
C THR A 392 2.35 -49.90 24.05
N ARG A 393 1.30 -50.70 23.87
CA ARG A 393 0.36 -51.02 24.96
C ARG A 393 1.03 -51.65 26.19
N ARG A 394 2.24 -52.22 26.04
CA ARG A 394 3.02 -52.80 27.14
C ARG A 394 3.84 -51.77 27.92
N ASN A 395 4.04 -50.57 27.39
CA ASN A 395 4.84 -49.52 28.02
C ASN A 395 4.29 -48.11 27.72
N ILE A 396 3.03 -47.87 28.08
CA ILE A 396 2.31 -46.62 27.73
C ILE A 396 2.84 -45.36 28.44
N VAL A 397 3.56 -45.53 29.56
CA VAL A 397 4.10 -44.43 30.40
C VAL A 397 5.56 -44.15 30.09
N ALA A 398 6.41 -45.19 30.10
CA ALA A 398 7.86 -45.07 29.95
C ALA A 398 8.32 -45.56 28.57
N GLY A 399 8.87 -44.65 27.77
CA GLY A 399 9.34 -44.94 26.42
C GLY A 399 10.63 -45.76 26.42
N GLN A 400 10.73 -46.73 25.51
CA GLN A 400 11.94 -47.50 25.27
C GLN A 400 12.72 -46.84 24.14
N ARG A 401 13.97 -46.44 24.40
CA ARG A 401 14.78 -45.75 23.39
C ARG A 401 15.23 -46.72 22.30
N ILE A 402 14.86 -46.41 21.06
CA ILE A 402 15.32 -47.09 19.86
C ILE A 402 16.53 -46.35 19.31
N VAL A 403 17.62 -47.08 19.07
CA VAL A 403 18.89 -46.51 18.60
C VAL A 403 19.28 -47.17 17.28
N TYR A 404 19.46 -46.34 16.25
CA TYR A 404 19.95 -46.77 14.95
C TYR A 404 21.29 -47.52 15.09
N ASN A 405 21.44 -48.60 14.32
CA ASN A 405 22.61 -49.48 14.32
C ASN A 405 22.90 -50.19 15.67
N ASN A 406 21.94 -50.22 16.59
CA ASN A 406 22.05 -50.98 17.83
C ASN A 406 20.91 -52.00 17.92
N LYS A 407 21.15 -53.22 17.42
CA LYS A 407 20.14 -54.30 17.39
C LYS A 407 19.53 -54.59 18.76
N ALA A 408 20.35 -54.57 19.82
CA ALA A 408 19.92 -54.82 21.18
C ALA A 408 18.87 -53.81 21.67
N SER A 409 18.94 -52.55 21.22
CA SER A 409 17.95 -51.53 21.56
C SER A 409 16.54 -51.85 21.02
N VAL A 410 16.45 -52.53 19.89
CA VAL A 410 15.17 -52.94 19.29
C VAL A 410 14.72 -54.28 19.85
N THR A 411 15.59 -55.30 19.89
CA THR A 411 15.23 -56.64 20.39
C THR A 411 14.92 -56.66 21.88
N GLY A 412 15.54 -55.75 22.66
CA GLY A 412 15.24 -55.55 24.07
C GLY A 412 14.02 -54.65 24.34
N SER A 413 13.39 -54.11 23.28
CA SER A 413 12.19 -53.28 23.38
C SER A 413 10.91 -54.08 23.05
N ASN A 414 9.76 -53.44 23.19
CA ASN A 414 8.47 -53.97 22.79
C ASN A 414 8.17 -53.81 21.28
N PHE A 415 9.15 -53.43 20.45
CA PHE A 415 8.95 -53.22 19.02
C PHE A 415 8.48 -54.51 18.34
N ASN A 416 7.36 -54.43 17.61
CA ASN A 416 6.85 -55.56 16.83
C ASN A 416 6.81 -55.19 15.34
N PRO A 417 7.65 -55.80 14.48
CA PRO A 417 7.72 -55.45 13.05
C PRO A 417 6.44 -55.78 12.27
N ARG A 418 5.52 -56.57 12.85
CA ARG A 418 4.21 -56.89 12.23
C ARG A 418 3.14 -55.86 12.54
N GLN A 419 3.37 -54.94 13.47
CA GLN A 419 2.41 -53.90 13.83
C GLN A 419 2.64 -52.60 13.05
N PRO A 420 1.59 -51.85 12.68
CA PRO A 420 1.74 -50.54 12.07
C PRO A 420 2.53 -49.60 12.99
N THR A 421 3.38 -48.77 12.38
CA THR A 421 4.27 -47.88 13.12
C THR A 421 3.87 -46.42 12.90
N LYS A 422 3.63 -45.68 13.98
CA LYS A 422 3.22 -44.27 13.99
C LYS A 422 4.36 -43.42 14.53
N PHE A 423 4.84 -42.45 13.76
CA PHE A 423 5.79 -41.45 14.24
C PHE A 423 5.04 -40.18 14.61
N ILE A 424 5.29 -39.62 15.79
CA ILE A 424 4.78 -38.30 16.20
C ILE A 424 5.97 -37.36 16.27
N ILE A 425 5.94 -36.27 15.50
CA ILE A 425 7.06 -35.35 15.31
C ILE A 425 6.63 -33.93 15.66
N HIS A 426 7.22 -33.34 16.70
CA HIS A 426 6.89 -31.99 17.15
C HIS A 426 7.54 -30.89 16.31
N GLY A 427 7.05 -29.65 16.49
CA GLY A 427 7.51 -28.46 15.81
C GLY A 427 8.60 -27.68 16.56
N PHE A 428 8.65 -26.37 16.29
CA PHE A 428 9.60 -25.42 16.86
C PHE A 428 9.38 -25.19 18.35
N LEU A 429 10.44 -25.14 19.17
CA LEU A 429 10.42 -24.89 20.62
C LEU A 429 9.67 -25.90 21.51
N ASP A 430 9.12 -26.98 20.95
CA ASP A 430 8.46 -28.00 21.74
C ASP A 430 9.44 -29.09 22.19
N PRO A 431 9.31 -29.64 23.41
CA PRO A 431 10.02 -30.84 23.83
C PRO A 431 9.31 -32.11 23.34
N GLY A 432 10.00 -33.25 23.33
CA GLY A 432 9.45 -34.54 22.88
C GLY A 432 8.40 -35.19 23.80
N ASP A 433 8.18 -34.64 24.98
CA ASP A 433 7.20 -35.08 25.98
C ASP A 433 6.11 -34.04 26.27
N VAL A 434 5.96 -33.03 25.38
CA VAL A 434 4.90 -32.02 25.46
C VAL A 434 3.50 -32.66 25.53
N ALA A 435 2.59 -32.04 26.29
CA ALA A 435 1.28 -32.60 26.65
C ALA A 435 0.51 -33.18 25.44
N TRP A 436 0.44 -32.45 24.32
CA TRP A 436 -0.29 -32.90 23.13
C TRP A 436 0.30 -34.19 22.53
N MET A 437 1.62 -34.39 22.57
CA MET A 437 2.25 -35.61 22.08
C MET A 437 1.91 -36.80 22.98
N VAL A 438 1.85 -36.57 24.30
CA VAL A 438 1.45 -37.58 25.28
C VAL A 438 -0.01 -37.98 25.07
N ASP A 439 -0.89 -37.01 24.87
CA ASP A 439 -2.33 -37.24 24.66
C ASP A 439 -2.58 -37.97 23.35
N MET A 440 -1.97 -37.53 22.24
CA MET A 440 -2.07 -38.21 20.96
C MET A 440 -1.51 -39.63 21.00
N ARG A 441 -0.38 -39.86 21.69
CA ARG A 441 0.17 -41.20 21.90
C ARG A 441 -0.80 -42.11 22.65
N LYS A 442 -1.39 -41.62 23.75
CA LYS A 442 -2.38 -42.36 24.53
C LYS A 442 -3.59 -42.71 23.66
N ALA A 443 -4.12 -41.75 22.91
CA ALA A 443 -5.22 -41.97 21.99
C ALA A 443 -4.87 -43.06 20.95
N LEU A 444 -3.69 -42.99 20.32
CA LEU A 444 -3.24 -44.00 19.36
C LEU A 444 -3.17 -45.41 19.98
N LEU A 445 -2.58 -45.54 21.17
CA LEU A 445 -2.41 -46.84 21.84
C LEU A 445 -3.72 -47.39 22.41
N LEU A 446 -4.66 -46.52 22.78
CA LEU A 446 -6.00 -46.92 23.21
C LEU A 446 -6.81 -47.49 22.04
N HIS A 447 -6.73 -46.85 20.86
CA HIS A 447 -7.57 -47.19 19.71
C HIS A 447 -6.92 -48.12 18.68
N GLY A 448 -5.64 -48.48 18.84
CA GLY A 448 -4.98 -49.48 17.99
C GLY A 448 -3.77 -50.13 18.65
N ASP A 449 -3.35 -51.28 18.13
CA ASP A 449 -2.10 -51.94 18.54
C ASP A 449 -0.98 -51.47 17.60
N TYR A 450 -0.26 -50.43 18.03
CA TYR A 450 0.75 -49.76 17.22
C TYR A 450 2.11 -49.74 17.90
N ASN A 451 3.17 -49.68 17.10
CA ASN A 451 4.44 -49.11 17.54
C ASN A 451 4.33 -47.58 17.44
N VAL A 452 4.27 -46.85 18.56
CA VAL A 452 4.26 -45.37 18.52
C VAL A 452 5.65 -44.85 18.88
N ILE A 453 6.32 -44.21 17.93
CA ILE A 453 7.65 -43.62 18.11
C ILE A 453 7.50 -42.11 18.22
N GLN A 454 7.73 -41.56 19.40
CA GLN A 454 7.84 -40.11 19.60
C GLN A 454 9.26 -39.67 19.22
N VAL A 455 9.35 -38.66 18.35
CA VAL A 455 10.62 -38.09 17.90
C VAL A 455 10.88 -36.81 18.68
N ASP A 456 11.80 -36.88 19.63
CA ASP A 456 12.30 -35.72 20.35
C ASP A 456 13.54 -35.18 19.63
N TRP A 457 13.42 -34.02 19.00
CA TRP A 457 14.54 -33.31 18.37
C TRP A 457 14.77 -31.95 19.02
N SER A 458 14.41 -31.83 20.31
CA SER A 458 14.48 -30.60 21.10
C SER A 458 15.85 -29.91 21.14
N ASN A 459 16.97 -30.65 20.96
CA ASN A 459 18.29 -30.01 20.86
C ASN A 459 18.51 -29.28 19.52
N GLY A 460 17.72 -29.61 18.49
CA GLY A 460 17.83 -29.04 17.14
C GLY A 460 16.70 -28.08 16.76
N ASN A 461 15.64 -27.95 17.56
CA ASN A 461 14.47 -27.11 17.27
C ASN A 461 14.45 -25.76 18.01
N GLN A 462 15.57 -25.39 18.62
CA GLN A 462 15.74 -24.18 19.40
C GLN A 462 16.00 -22.95 18.51
N LEU A 463 16.04 -21.78 19.15
CA LEU A 463 16.42 -20.53 18.52
C LEU A 463 17.88 -20.55 18.02
N PRO A 464 18.18 -19.87 16.90
CA PRO A 464 17.25 -19.12 16.03
C PRO A 464 16.39 -20.05 15.13
N TYR A 465 15.18 -19.61 14.79
CA TYR A 465 14.26 -20.38 13.91
C TYR A 465 14.93 -20.83 12.60
N THR A 466 15.79 -20.00 12.02
CA THR A 466 16.55 -20.32 10.81
C THR A 466 17.43 -21.55 10.97
N GLN A 467 18.02 -21.77 12.15
CA GLN A 467 18.79 -22.99 12.44
C GLN A 467 17.88 -24.21 12.58
N ALA A 468 16.74 -24.06 13.27
CA ALA A 468 15.74 -25.12 13.39
C ALA A 468 15.21 -25.56 12.02
N THR A 469 14.90 -24.61 11.12
CA THR A 469 14.48 -24.92 9.75
C THR A 469 15.55 -25.67 8.96
N ALA A 470 16.84 -25.38 9.16
CA ALA A 470 17.92 -26.13 8.51
C ALA A 470 18.03 -27.55 9.07
N ASN A 471 17.95 -27.70 10.39
CA ASN A 471 18.06 -28.97 11.11
C ASN A 471 16.97 -29.97 10.73
N THR A 472 15.79 -29.51 10.30
CA THR A 472 14.69 -30.40 9.84
C THR A 472 15.14 -31.42 8.80
N ARG A 473 16.05 -31.04 7.89
CA ARG A 473 16.60 -31.91 6.84
C ARG A 473 17.42 -33.07 7.42
N VAL A 474 18.20 -32.81 8.47
CA VAL A 474 19.01 -33.84 9.14
C VAL A 474 18.11 -34.76 9.96
N VAL A 475 17.11 -34.23 10.66
CA VAL A 475 16.15 -35.07 11.40
C VAL A 475 15.35 -35.97 10.45
N GLY A 476 14.89 -35.45 9.30
CA GLY A 476 14.21 -36.24 8.28
C GLY A 476 15.10 -37.36 7.72
N ALA A 477 16.38 -37.06 7.46
CA ALA A 477 17.36 -38.06 7.03
C ALA A 477 17.60 -39.17 8.09
N LEU A 478 17.66 -38.81 9.37
CA LEU A 478 17.80 -39.76 10.48
C LEU A 478 16.57 -40.66 10.64
N ILE A 479 15.35 -40.11 10.47
CA ILE A 479 14.11 -40.90 10.46
C ILE A 479 14.12 -41.89 9.28
N ALA A 480 14.49 -41.43 8.08
CA ALA A 480 14.57 -42.31 6.90
C ALA A 480 15.57 -43.46 7.12
N GLN A 481 16.75 -43.18 7.69
CA GLN A 481 17.71 -44.21 8.06
C GLN A 481 17.15 -45.21 9.07
N LEU A 482 16.46 -44.74 10.12
CA LEU A 482 15.84 -45.60 11.10
C LEU A 482 14.79 -46.52 10.46
N ILE A 483 13.93 -45.99 9.59
CA ILE A 483 12.90 -46.77 8.88
C ILE A 483 13.54 -47.84 7.99
N MET A 484 14.55 -47.48 7.18
CA MET A 484 15.27 -48.44 6.34
C MET A 484 15.95 -49.53 7.17
N TRP A 485 16.52 -49.17 8.31
CA TRP A 485 17.17 -50.11 9.21
C TRP A 485 16.17 -51.06 9.87
N LEU A 486 15.01 -50.56 10.32
CA LEU A 486 13.93 -51.38 10.87
C LEU A 486 13.35 -52.36 9.84
N GLU A 487 13.21 -51.93 8.59
CA GLU A 487 12.79 -52.81 7.50
C GLU A 487 13.84 -53.89 7.21
N THR A 488 15.11 -53.49 7.01
CA THR A 488 16.17 -54.43 6.59
C THR A 488 16.58 -55.41 7.68
N GLN A 489 16.57 -55.01 8.95
CA GLN A 489 17.03 -55.86 10.05
C GLN A 489 15.91 -56.62 10.77
N PHE A 490 14.68 -56.12 10.75
CA PHE A 490 13.56 -56.68 11.53
C PHE A 490 12.34 -57.03 10.68
N GLY A 491 12.35 -56.73 9.38
CA GLY A 491 11.26 -57.06 8.47
C GLY A 491 10.02 -56.15 8.62
N ALA A 492 10.18 -54.96 9.21
CA ALA A 492 9.09 -53.99 9.29
C ALA A 492 8.71 -53.49 7.89
N ASN A 493 7.41 -53.45 7.56
CA ASN A 493 6.96 -52.97 6.26
C ASN A 493 6.80 -51.43 6.24
N ARG A 494 7.65 -50.71 5.51
CA ARG A 494 7.59 -49.23 5.40
C ARG A 494 6.26 -48.67 4.86
N GLU A 495 5.46 -49.48 4.17
CA GLU A 495 4.11 -49.09 3.72
C GLU A 495 3.09 -49.03 4.88
N GLN A 496 3.40 -49.62 6.04
CA GLN A 496 2.59 -49.54 7.25
C GLN A 496 3.06 -48.45 8.23
N PHE A 497 3.96 -47.57 7.77
CA PHE A 497 4.45 -46.44 8.55
C PHE A 497 3.62 -45.20 8.26
N HIS A 498 3.28 -44.46 9.31
CA HIS A 498 2.55 -43.20 9.24
C HIS A 498 3.26 -42.14 10.08
N LEU A 499 3.74 -41.08 9.43
CA LEU A 499 4.41 -39.96 10.08
C LEU A 499 3.40 -38.83 10.28
N LEU A 500 3.16 -38.45 11.53
CA LEU A 500 2.33 -37.30 11.92
C LEU A 500 3.27 -36.20 12.41
N GLY A 501 3.41 -35.14 11.60
CA GLY A 501 4.28 -34.01 11.91
C GLY A 501 3.45 -32.74 12.17
N HIS A 502 3.83 -31.94 13.18
CA HIS A 502 3.25 -30.60 13.39
C HIS A 502 4.25 -29.51 13.02
N SER A 503 3.79 -28.45 12.33
CA SER A 503 4.64 -27.29 12.00
C SER A 503 5.93 -27.72 11.26
N LEU A 504 7.12 -27.44 11.81
CA LEU A 504 8.40 -27.95 11.27
C LEU A 504 8.46 -29.48 11.17
N GLY A 505 7.75 -30.20 12.04
CA GLY A 505 7.61 -31.65 12.02
C GLY A 505 6.95 -32.18 10.76
N SER A 506 6.04 -31.41 10.14
CA SER A 506 5.42 -31.77 8.86
C SER A 506 6.45 -31.86 7.74
N HIS A 507 7.39 -30.91 7.70
CA HIS A 507 8.48 -30.90 6.73
C HIS A 507 9.55 -31.96 7.03
N ILE A 508 9.83 -32.23 8.31
CA ILE A 508 10.67 -33.37 8.73
C ILE A 508 10.12 -34.68 8.16
N ALA A 509 8.80 -34.88 8.23
CA ALA A 509 8.14 -36.06 7.66
C ALA A 509 8.29 -36.13 6.14
N GLY A 510 8.14 -34.99 5.46
CA GLY A 510 8.40 -34.87 4.01
C GLY A 510 9.82 -35.28 3.63
N TYR A 511 10.83 -34.67 4.27
CA TYR A 511 12.25 -35.01 4.04
C TYR A 511 12.58 -36.48 4.32
N ALA A 512 11.90 -37.11 5.28
CA ALA A 512 12.05 -38.54 5.53
C ALA A 512 11.45 -39.37 4.39
N GLY A 513 10.25 -39.03 3.95
CA GLY A 513 9.55 -39.67 2.83
C GLY A 513 10.30 -39.56 1.51
N GLU A 514 10.77 -38.36 1.16
CA GLU A 514 11.58 -38.03 -0.02
C GLU A 514 12.79 -38.97 -0.16
N ARG A 515 13.44 -39.34 0.96
CA ARG A 515 14.62 -40.22 0.97
C ARG A 515 14.30 -41.69 0.82
N LEU A 516 13.05 -42.09 1.07
CA LEU A 516 12.58 -43.47 0.98
C LEU A 516 12.09 -43.80 -0.44
N THR A 517 12.97 -43.55 -1.42
CA THR A 517 12.74 -43.85 -2.85
C THR A 517 12.88 -45.35 -3.17
N GLY A 518 12.36 -45.78 -4.32
CA GLY A 518 12.45 -47.17 -4.81
C GLY A 518 11.08 -47.82 -5.08
N SER A 519 11.04 -49.15 -5.23
CA SER A 519 9.82 -49.91 -5.53
C SER A 519 8.79 -49.94 -4.38
N ARG A 520 9.23 -49.63 -3.15
CA ARG A 520 8.38 -49.48 -1.96
C ARG A 520 8.54 -48.07 -1.39
N ARG A 521 7.42 -47.34 -1.32
CA ARG A 521 7.36 -45.95 -0.78
C ARG A 521 6.84 -45.97 0.65
N LEU A 522 7.06 -44.88 1.39
CA LEU A 522 6.48 -44.67 2.72
C LEU A 522 4.95 -44.74 2.67
N GLY A 523 4.33 -45.35 3.68
CA GLY A 523 2.87 -45.54 3.76
C GLY A 523 2.06 -44.25 3.73
N ARG A 524 2.18 -43.43 4.79
CA ARG A 524 1.38 -42.20 4.96
C ARG A 524 2.14 -41.08 5.65
N ILE A 525 1.89 -39.84 5.25
CA ILE A 525 2.27 -38.63 6.01
C ILE A 525 1.02 -37.80 6.28
N THR A 526 0.84 -37.35 7.53
CA THR A 526 -0.13 -36.31 7.89
C THR A 526 0.63 -35.06 8.34
N GLY A 527 0.52 -33.97 7.58
CA GLY A 527 1.02 -32.64 7.94
C GLY A 527 -0.01 -31.88 8.76
N MET A 528 0.27 -31.68 10.05
CA MET A 528 -0.59 -30.96 10.98
C MET A 528 -0.13 -29.50 11.03
N ASP A 529 -0.89 -28.62 10.40
CA ASP A 529 -0.58 -27.20 10.16
C ASP A 529 0.90 -26.98 9.78
N PRO A 530 1.32 -27.49 8.61
CA PRO A 530 2.70 -27.35 8.15
C PRO A 530 3.17 -25.90 8.17
N ALA A 531 4.40 -25.64 8.61
CA ALA A 531 4.89 -24.27 8.82
C ALA A 531 4.96 -23.47 7.50
N GLY A 532 4.43 -22.25 7.50
CA GLY A 532 4.54 -21.32 6.36
C GLY A 532 5.92 -20.66 6.23
N PRO A 533 6.46 -20.05 7.29
CA PRO A 533 7.75 -19.37 7.22
C PRO A 533 8.86 -20.34 6.79
N TYR A 534 9.57 -19.98 5.71
CA TYR A 534 10.65 -20.73 5.04
C TYR A 534 10.24 -21.90 4.11
N PHE A 535 8.94 -22.21 3.99
CA PHE A 535 8.47 -23.37 3.21
C PHE A 535 7.34 -23.02 2.23
N GLU A 536 6.46 -22.09 2.57
CA GLU A 536 5.34 -21.76 1.70
C GLU A 536 5.83 -21.18 0.37
N ASN A 537 5.23 -21.68 -0.72
CA ASN A 537 5.55 -21.34 -2.10
C ASN A 537 7.00 -21.68 -2.53
N THR A 538 7.77 -22.41 -1.73
CA THR A 538 9.09 -22.89 -2.15
C THR A 538 8.99 -24.11 -3.06
N HIS A 539 10.11 -24.49 -3.69
CA HIS A 539 10.22 -25.71 -4.49
C HIS A 539 9.80 -26.95 -3.67
N PRO A 540 9.15 -27.97 -4.26
CA PRO A 540 8.73 -29.20 -3.57
C PRO A 540 9.81 -29.83 -2.69
N GLU A 541 11.05 -29.92 -3.19
CA GLU A 541 12.23 -30.44 -2.45
C GLU A 541 12.48 -29.73 -1.09
N VAL A 542 11.94 -28.54 -0.88
CA VAL A 542 12.16 -27.75 0.33
C VAL A 542 11.06 -27.95 1.35
N ARG A 543 9.89 -28.49 0.98
CA ARG A 543 8.69 -28.55 1.82
C ARG A 543 8.07 -29.95 1.78
N LEU A 544 6.94 -30.12 2.48
CA LEU A 544 6.13 -31.33 2.33
C LEU A 544 5.51 -31.32 0.93
N ASP A 545 5.41 -32.50 0.31
CA ASP A 545 4.87 -32.67 -1.03
C ASP A 545 4.12 -34.02 -1.20
N PRO A 546 3.14 -34.14 -2.12
CA PRO A 546 2.44 -35.41 -2.34
C PRO A 546 3.37 -36.54 -2.80
N THR A 547 4.55 -36.22 -3.34
CA THR A 547 5.56 -37.20 -3.74
C THR A 547 6.34 -37.83 -2.56
N ASP A 548 6.13 -37.39 -1.33
CA ASP A 548 6.87 -37.90 -0.17
C ASP A 548 6.36 -39.25 0.37
N ALA A 549 5.10 -39.63 0.09
CA ALA A 549 4.53 -40.92 0.51
C ALA A 549 3.45 -41.45 -0.45
N ARG A 550 3.00 -42.69 -0.26
CA ARG A 550 1.87 -43.26 -1.02
C ARG A 550 0.57 -42.49 -0.79
N PHE A 551 0.41 -41.91 0.39
CA PHE A 551 -0.68 -41.01 0.73
C PHE A 551 -0.15 -39.88 1.64
N VAL A 552 -0.47 -38.65 1.30
CA VAL A 552 -0.08 -37.45 2.06
C VAL A 552 -1.35 -36.65 2.27
N ASP A 553 -1.68 -36.34 3.51
CA ASP A 553 -2.75 -35.42 3.86
C ASP A 553 -2.21 -34.26 4.68
N ALA A 554 -2.74 -33.06 4.47
CA ALA A 554 -2.40 -31.89 5.27
C ALA A 554 -3.65 -31.27 5.87
N ILE A 555 -3.55 -30.74 7.09
CA ILE A 555 -4.63 -30.03 7.77
C ILE A 555 -4.12 -28.63 8.07
N HIS A 556 -4.78 -27.62 7.53
CA HIS A 556 -4.44 -26.21 7.67
C HIS A 556 -5.38 -25.57 8.69
N THR A 557 -4.80 -24.89 9.68
CA THR A 557 -5.56 -24.19 10.74
C THR A 557 -5.16 -22.74 10.92
N ASP A 558 -3.94 -22.33 10.51
CA ASP A 558 -3.39 -20.97 10.70
C ASP A 558 -2.54 -20.49 9.52
N GLY A 559 -3.09 -20.51 8.31
CA GLY A 559 -2.38 -20.12 7.09
C GLY A 559 -2.55 -18.66 6.66
N ASP A 560 -3.02 -17.74 7.52
CA ASP A 560 -3.22 -16.36 7.06
C ASP A 560 -1.90 -15.73 6.61
N SER A 561 -1.89 -15.03 5.47
CA SER A 561 -0.62 -14.65 4.82
C SER A 561 0.22 -13.77 5.73
N LEU A 562 1.47 -14.17 5.99
CA LEU A 562 2.45 -13.38 6.75
C LEU A 562 2.66 -11.97 6.14
N LEU A 563 2.40 -11.82 4.84
CA LEU A 563 2.54 -10.58 4.07
C LEU A 563 1.25 -9.72 4.05
N SER A 564 0.13 -10.22 4.57
CA SER A 564 -1.13 -9.46 4.67
C SER A 564 -1.20 -8.54 5.90
N SER A 565 -0.18 -8.56 6.77
CA SER A 565 -0.19 -7.80 8.02
C SER A 565 1.05 -6.95 8.22
N ILE A 566 0.87 -5.62 8.12
CA ILE A 566 1.81 -4.60 8.63
C ILE A 566 1.70 -4.53 10.18
N SER A 567 1.25 -5.60 10.85
CA SER A 567 1.07 -5.68 12.30
C SER A 567 1.50 -7.01 12.92
N LEU A 568 2.31 -7.84 12.23
CA LEU A 568 2.70 -9.18 12.75
C LEU A 568 1.48 -10.04 13.16
N LYS A 569 0.35 -9.91 12.43
CA LYS A 569 -0.86 -10.74 12.59
C LYS A 569 -1.03 -11.72 11.42
N GLY A 570 0.06 -12.35 10.98
CA GLY A 570 0.02 -13.45 10.01
C GLY A 570 -0.03 -14.80 10.72
N GLY A 571 -0.56 -15.82 10.06
CA GLY A 571 -0.56 -17.18 10.58
C GLY A 571 0.81 -17.86 10.46
N PHE A 572 1.07 -18.84 11.33
CA PHE A 572 2.33 -19.59 11.37
C PHE A 572 2.34 -20.82 10.43
N GLY A 573 1.18 -21.30 10.00
CA GLY A 573 0.99 -22.35 9.00
C GLY A 573 1.06 -21.83 7.56
N MET A 574 1.07 -22.74 6.57
CA MET A 574 0.93 -22.39 5.14
C MET A 574 -0.49 -22.58 4.62
N MET A 575 -0.88 -21.88 3.56
CA MET A 575 -2.13 -22.11 2.79
C MET A 575 -1.91 -22.84 1.47
N GLN A 576 -0.65 -23.00 1.05
CA GLN A 576 -0.32 -23.82 -0.10
C GLN A 576 -0.74 -25.28 0.15
N ALA A 577 -1.53 -25.85 -0.77
CA ALA A 577 -1.84 -27.26 -0.77
C ALA A 577 -0.57 -28.07 -1.08
N VAL A 578 -0.30 -29.08 -0.25
CA VAL A 578 0.91 -29.91 -0.27
C VAL A 578 0.65 -31.40 -0.10
N GLY A 579 -0.62 -31.81 0.05
CA GLY A 579 -1.03 -33.20 0.16
C GLY A 579 -1.66 -33.75 -1.13
N HIS A 580 -1.96 -35.04 -1.12
CA HIS A 580 -2.96 -35.58 -2.04
C HIS A 580 -4.33 -34.95 -1.76
N VAL A 581 -4.62 -34.72 -0.48
CA VAL A 581 -5.79 -34.00 0.04
C VAL A 581 -5.38 -33.05 1.15
N ASP A 582 -5.93 -31.85 1.13
CA ASP A 582 -5.62 -30.77 2.07
C ASP A 582 -6.93 -30.28 2.69
N PHE A 583 -7.03 -30.38 4.02
CA PHE A 583 -8.20 -30.00 4.80
C PHE A 583 -8.02 -28.60 5.38
N TYR A 584 -8.92 -27.69 5.03
CA TYR A 584 -8.91 -26.30 5.51
C TYR A 584 -10.02 -26.12 6.55
N ALA A 585 -9.69 -26.42 7.81
CA ALA A 585 -10.64 -26.29 8.92
C ALA A 585 -10.96 -24.82 9.18
N ASN A 586 -12.25 -24.45 9.13
CA ASN A 586 -12.72 -23.06 9.24
C ASN A 586 -11.98 -22.12 8.25
N GLY A 587 -11.74 -22.62 7.04
CA GLY A 587 -11.02 -21.89 5.99
C GLY A 587 -9.50 -21.90 6.12
N GLY A 588 -8.96 -22.62 7.11
CA GLY A 588 -7.54 -22.78 7.35
C GLY A 588 -6.84 -21.55 7.92
N LYS A 589 -7.58 -20.68 8.62
CA LYS A 589 -7.05 -19.40 9.13
C LYS A 589 -7.33 -19.15 10.61
N LYS A 590 -8.60 -18.96 10.96
CA LYS A 590 -9.02 -18.61 12.33
C LYS A 590 -9.92 -19.69 12.87
N GLN A 591 -9.60 -20.17 14.06
CA GLN A 591 -10.26 -21.30 14.68
C GLN A 591 -11.20 -20.83 15.80
N PRO A 592 -12.39 -21.44 15.95
CA PRO A 592 -13.32 -21.07 17.00
C PRO A 592 -12.73 -21.20 18.41
N ASP A 593 -13.17 -20.32 19.30
CA ASP A 593 -12.64 -20.14 20.67
C ASP A 593 -11.17 -19.64 20.76
N CYS A 594 -10.55 -19.22 19.65
CA CYS A 594 -9.31 -18.42 19.67
C CYS A 594 -9.66 -16.91 19.62
N THR A 595 -9.69 -16.22 20.76
CA THR A 595 -9.92 -14.77 20.83
C THR A 595 -8.62 -13.98 20.63
N GLN A 596 -8.53 -13.13 19.61
CA GLN A 596 -7.38 -12.23 19.46
C GLN A 596 -7.51 -11.03 20.41
N ASN A 597 -6.57 -10.88 21.34
CA ASN A 597 -6.40 -9.65 22.11
C ASN A 597 -5.10 -8.93 21.69
N PRO A 598 -5.08 -7.59 21.60
CA PRO A 598 -3.97 -6.84 21.03
C PRO A 598 -2.96 -6.35 22.09
N ILE A 599 -1.68 -6.34 21.69
CA ILE A 599 -0.54 -5.44 22.04
C ILE A 599 0.77 -6.21 22.33
N THR A 600 1.65 -6.13 21.31
CA THR A 600 3.14 -6.05 21.23
C THR A 600 4.11 -7.16 21.67
N ASN A 601 5.15 -7.29 20.82
CA ASN A 601 6.54 -7.70 21.05
C ASN A 601 6.85 -9.12 21.54
N ILE A 602 7.07 -10.06 20.61
CA ILE A 602 8.12 -11.08 20.74
C ILE A 602 8.74 -11.35 19.35
N ILE A 603 9.74 -10.54 18.97
CA ILE A 603 10.91 -11.09 18.30
C ILE A 603 11.80 -11.54 19.46
N ILE A 604 11.90 -12.86 19.64
CA ILE A 604 13.00 -13.57 20.30
C ILE A 604 13.75 -12.71 21.33
N ASP A 605 13.17 -12.57 22.52
CA ASP A 605 13.88 -12.45 23.80
C ASP A 605 12.85 -12.49 24.94
N GLY A 606 12.69 -13.67 25.52
CA GLY A 606 12.01 -13.88 26.81
C GLY A 606 10.48 -13.84 26.82
N ILE A 607 9.84 -14.97 27.16
CA ILE A 607 8.89 -15.12 28.30
C ILE A 607 8.15 -16.48 28.17
N ILE A 608 8.40 -17.31 29.20
CA ILE A 608 7.65 -18.38 29.90
C ILE A 608 6.37 -18.97 29.25
N GLU A 609 6.28 -20.30 29.28
CA GLU A 609 5.26 -21.25 28.75
C GLU A 609 3.77 -20.83 28.72
N GLY A 610 3.31 -19.90 29.56
CA GLY A 610 1.91 -19.44 29.58
C GLY A 610 1.50 -18.55 28.40
N THR A 611 2.45 -17.89 27.73
CA THR A 611 2.19 -17.00 26.58
C THR A 611 2.11 -17.74 25.24
N LYS A 612 2.69 -18.96 25.12
CA LYS A 612 2.69 -19.76 23.87
C LYS A 612 1.27 -20.03 23.35
N TRP A 613 0.34 -20.41 24.24
CA TRP A 613 -1.04 -20.75 23.86
C TRP A 613 -1.88 -19.55 23.44
N THR A 614 -1.59 -18.37 23.99
CA THR A 614 -2.37 -17.15 23.73
C THR A 614 -2.01 -16.50 22.39
N ILE A 615 -0.79 -16.74 21.89
CA ILE A 615 -0.23 -16.10 20.68
C ILE A 615 -0.34 -17.02 19.44
N ALA A 616 -0.38 -18.35 19.61
CA ALA A 616 -0.41 -19.33 18.52
C ALA A 616 -1.62 -20.29 18.59
N CYS A 617 -2.74 -19.85 19.19
CA CYS A 617 -3.94 -20.68 19.40
C CYS A 617 -4.44 -21.34 18.11
N ASP A 618 -4.50 -20.59 17.01
CA ASP A 618 -4.93 -21.07 15.70
C ASP A 618 -3.97 -22.17 15.19
N HIS A 619 -2.65 -21.93 15.26
CA HIS A 619 -1.61 -22.86 14.80
C HIS A 619 -1.55 -24.18 15.59
N LEU A 620 -1.87 -24.11 16.88
CA LEU A 620 -1.88 -25.28 17.77
C LEU A 620 -3.19 -26.05 17.70
N ARG A 621 -4.25 -25.49 17.11
CA ARG A 621 -5.60 -26.07 17.12
C ARG A 621 -5.67 -27.43 16.44
N VAL A 622 -4.86 -27.67 15.41
CA VAL A 622 -4.81 -28.95 14.70
C VAL A 622 -4.47 -30.13 15.63
N LEU A 623 -3.71 -29.91 16.70
CA LEU A 623 -3.21 -30.96 17.60
C LEU A 623 -4.35 -31.66 18.38
N PRO A 624 -5.21 -30.93 19.13
CA PRO A 624 -6.39 -31.52 19.75
C PRO A 624 -7.44 -31.96 18.72
N MET A 625 -7.52 -31.32 17.53
CA MET A 625 -8.44 -31.78 16.47
C MET A 625 -8.09 -33.18 15.95
N VAL A 626 -6.81 -33.42 15.61
CA VAL A 626 -6.34 -34.74 15.16
C VAL A 626 -6.47 -35.77 16.26
N THR A 627 -6.13 -35.42 17.50
CA THR A 627 -6.31 -36.30 18.67
C THR A 627 -7.78 -36.70 18.83
N SER A 628 -8.70 -35.75 18.70
CA SER A 628 -10.14 -36.01 18.75
C SER A 628 -10.61 -36.95 17.64
N THR A 629 -10.02 -36.88 16.43
CA THR A 629 -10.35 -37.82 15.34
C THR A 629 -9.92 -39.26 15.63
N ILE A 630 -8.92 -39.46 16.50
CA ILE A 630 -8.45 -40.78 16.94
C ILE A 630 -9.38 -41.33 18.02
N GLU A 631 -9.79 -40.50 18.97
CA GLU A 631 -10.67 -40.85 20.09
C GLU A 631 -12.12 -41.09 19.61
N HIS A 632 -12.61 -40.25 18.69
CA HIS A 632 -13.98 -40.25 18.19
C HIS A 632 -14.02 -40.69 16.72
N GLN A 633 -13.65 -41.94 16.44
CA GLN A 633 -13.60 -42.44 15.05
C GLN A 633 -14.97 -42.48 14.33
N GLN A 634 -16.07 -42.36 15.06
CA GLN A 634 -17.43 -42.23 14.51
C GLN A 634 -17.87 -40.76 14.33
N GLY A 635 -17.03 -39.80 14.72
CA GLY A 635 -17.33 -38.38 14.63
C GLY A 635 -17.41 -37.88 13.20
N ASN A 636 -18.22 -36.85 12.98
CA ASN A 636 -18.46 -36.28 11.66
C ASN A 636 -17.42 -35.20 11.30
N TYR A 637 -16.24 -35.61 10.85
CA TYR A 637 -15.18 -34.72 10.32
C TYR A 637 -15.18 -34.67 8.79
N LYS A 638 -16.38 -34.79 8.20
CA LYS A 638 -16.55 -34.85 6.75
C LYS A 638 -16.25 -33.48 6.13
N ALA A 639 -15.26 -33.45 5.25
CA ALA A 639 -14.89 -32.28 4.49
C ALA A 639 -15.31 -32.40 3.02
N PHE A 640 -15.65 -31.26 2.42
CA PHE A 640 -16.24 -31.18 1.09
C PHE A 640 -15.26 -30.57 0.09
N PRO A 641 -15.13 -31.15 -1.11
CA PRO A 641 -14.26 -30.61 -2.14
C PRO A 641 -14.83 -29.27 -2.61
N CYS A 642 -13.99 -28.24 -2.60
CA CYS A 642 -14.39 -26.92 -3.06
C CYS A 642 -13.17 -26.13 -3.53
N ASP A 643 -13.38 -25.14 -4.42
CA ASP A 643 -12.26 -24.32 -4.91
C ASP A 643 -11.77 -23.34 -3.83
N SER A 644 -12.68 -22.91 -2.95
CA SER A 644 -12.41 -21.91 -1.93
C SER A 644 -13.36 -22.02 -0.75
N TYR A 645 -12.94 -21.50 0.40
CA TYR A 645 -13.76 -21.52 1.61
C TYR A 645 -15.04 -20.69 1.43
N GLU A 646 -14.99 -19.62 0.67
CA GLU A 646 -16.16 -18.76 0.37
C GLU A 646 -17.26 -19.53 -0.36
N LYS A 647 -16.89 -20.32 -1.37
CA LYS A 647 -17.84 -21.16 -2.10
C LYS A 647 -18.41 -22.26 -1.20
N PHE A 648 -17.59 -22.81 -0.31
CA PHE A 648 -18.04 -23.77 0.70
C PHE A 648 -19.07 -23.15 1.65
N LYS A 649 -18.80 -21.95 2.19
CA LYS A 649 -19.71 -21.21 3.08
C LYS A 649 -20.99 -20.73 2.40
N ALA A 650 -20.92 -20.44 1.10
CA ALA A 650 -22.10 -20.11 0.28
C ALA A 650 -22.98 -21.33 -0.05
N GLY A 651 -22.65 -22.53 0.44
CA GLY A 651 -23.42 -23.76 0.19
C GLY A 651 -23.27 -24.32 -1.23
N ARG A 652 -22.38 -23.75 -2.06
CA ARG A 652 -22.17 -24.14 -3.46
C ARG A 652 -21.44 -25.47 -3.63
N CYS A 653 -20.80 -25.95 -2.56
CA CYS A 653 -20.06 -27.22 -2.50
C CYS A 653 -20.66 -28.18 -1.46
N SER A 654 -21.98 -28.17 -1.29
CA SER A 654 -22.70 -28.94 -0.25
C SER A 654 -22.84 -30.45 -0.56
N SER A 655 -22.28 -30.94 -1.67
CA SER A 655 -22.29 -32.35 -2.04
C SER A 655 -20.88 -32.86 -2.33
N CYS A 656 -20.67 -34.18 -2.26
CA CYS A 656 -19.35 -34.78 -2.48
C CYS A 656 -18.87 -34.75 -3.94
N GLY A 657 -19.77 -34.47 -4.90
CA GLY A 657 -19.46 -34.48 -6.33
C GLY A 657 -18.78 -35.78 -6.79
N SER A 658 -18.06 -35.72 -7.92
CA SER A 658 -17.24 -36.81 -8.48
C SER A 658 -15.86 -36.94 -7.83
N VAL A 659 -15.46 -35.94 -7.04
CA VAL A 659 -14.19 -35.95 -6.28
C VAL A 659 -14.33 -36.79 -5.01
N GLY A 660 -15.54 -36.88 -4.44
CA GLY A 660 -15.82 -37.56 -3.18
C GLY A 660 -15.46 -36.68 -1.98
N CYS A 661 -16.21 -36.82 -0.88
CA CYS A 661 -15.84 -36.20 0.40
C CYS A 661 -14.79 -37.05 1.12
N ALA A 662 -13.98 -36.41 1.96
CA ALA A 662 -12.97 -37.08 2.77
C ALA A 662 -13.22 -36.83 4.27
N GLN A 663 -12.84 -37.79 5.12
CA GLN A 663 -12.85 -37.61 6.57
C GLN A 663 -11.51 -37.01 7.00
N MET A 664 -11.51 -35.83 7.60
CA MET A 664 -10.28 -35.21 8.12
C MET A 664 -9.72 -36.05 9.30
N GLY A 665 -8.39 -36.14 9.41
CA GLY A 665 -7.71 -36.80 10.53
C GLY A 665 -7.36 -38.27 10.28
N ILE A 666 -7.52 -39.13 11.29
CA ILE A 666 -7.00 -40.52 11.24
C ILE A 666 -7.58 -41.35 10.09
N LYS A 667 -8.79 -41.03 9.62
CA LYS A 667 -9.49 -41.71 8.51
C LYS A 667 -9.27 -41.09 7.12
N ALA A 668 -8.39 -40.10 6.97
CA ALA A 668 -8.22 -39.44 5.66
C ALA A 668 -7.77 -40.40 4.54
N ASN A 669 -7.07 -41.49 4.87
CA ASN A 669 -6.64 -42.51 3.91
C ASN A 669 -7.77 -43.43 3.41
N GLU A 670 -8.99 -43.31 3.93
CA GLU A 670 -10.18 -43.97 3.36
C GLU A 670 -10.61 -43.28 2.03
N TRP A 671 -10.20 -42.03 1.82
CA TRP A 671 -10.43 -41.32 0.57
C TRP A 671 -9.40 -41.71 -0.49
N ASN A 672 -9.88 -42.09 -1.67
CA ASN A 672 -9.02 -42.51 -2.78
C ASN A 672 -8.66 -41.31 -3.68
N PRO A 673 -7.36 -40.95 -3.80
CA PRO A 673 -6.95 -39.84 -4.64
C PRO A 673 -7.21 -40.04 -6.14
N ASN A 674 -7.29 -41.28 -6.65
CA ASN A 674 -7.44 -41.58 -8.09
C ASN A 674 -6.42 -40.81 -8.97
N GLY A 675 -5.18 -40.69 -8.50
CA GLY A 675 -4.10 -39.94 -9.18
C GLY A 675 -4.14 -38.42 -9.01
N ARG A 676 -5.11 -37.88 -8.26
CA ARG A 676 -5.22 -36.44 -7.96
C ARG A 676 -4.25 -36.06 -6.83
N THR A 677 -3.78 -34.82 -6.90
CA THR A 677 -2.99 -34.18 -5.85
C THR A 677 -3.48 -32.77 -5.60
N ASN A 678 -3.13 -32.19 -4.45
CA ASN A 678 -3.49 -30.84 -4.03
C ASN A 678 -5.00 -30.59 -3.98
N VAL A 679 -5.79 -31.62 -3.63
CA VAL A 679 -7.25 -31.51 -3.57
C VAL A 679 -7.65 -30.78 -2.29
N LYS A 680 -8.25 -29.60 -2.44
CA LYS A 680 -8.72 -28.79 -1.31
C LYS A 680 -10.09 -29.25 -0.82
N MET A 681 -10.17 -29.51 0.48
CA MET A 681 -11.39 -29.89 1.18
C MET A 681 -11.67 -28.89 2.30
N PHE A 682 -12.91 -28.47 2.45
CA PHE A 682 -13.32 -27.51 3.47
C PHE A 682 -14.33 -28.14 4.43
N LEU A 683 -14.19 -27.78 5.70
CA LEU A 683 -15.11 -28.14 6.77
C LEU A 683 -15.08 -27.03 7.83
N ASP A 684 -16.19 -26.86 8.53
CA ASP A 684 -16.23 -26.07 9.76
C ASP A 684 -16.07 -26.99 10.96
N THR A 685 -15.41 -26.52 12.01
CA THR A 685 -15.25 -27.24 13.28
C THR A 685 -15.75 -26.41 14.44
N ALA A 686 -16.12 -27.04 15.55
CA ALA A 686 -16.50 -26.33 16.77
C ALA A 686 -15.26 -25.86 17.56
N GLY A 687 -15.45 -25.00 18.57
CA GLY A 687 -14.35 -24.50 19.41
C GLY A 687 -13.88 -25.47 20.49
N LYS A 688 -14.59 -26.58 20.72
CA LYS A 688 -14.29 -27.59 21.75
C LYS A 688 -14.48 -29.00 21.23
N ALA A 689 -13.73 -29.96 21.79
CA ALA A 689 -13.87 -31.38 21.49
C ALA A 689 -15.34 -31.85 21.65
N PRO A 690 -15.88 -32.69 20.74
CA PRO A 690 -15.18 -33.39 19.67
C PRO A 690 -14.87 -32.53 18.42
N PHE A 691 -14.99 -31.21 18.45
CA PHE A 691 -14.71 -30.28 17.34
C PHE A 691 -15.57 -30.51 16.09
N GLU A 692 -16.57 -31.39 16.16
CA GLU A 692 -17.58 -31.57 15.12
C GLU A 692 -18.43 -30.31 15.04
N SER A 693 -18.52 -29.68 13.86
CA SER A 693 -19.55 -28.67 13.64
C SER A 693 -20.81 -29.33 13.12
N THR A 694 -21.95 -28.97 13.68
CA THR A 694 -23.21 -29.00 12.93
C THR A 694 -23.05 -27.90 11.88
N GLY A 695 -22.65 -28.26 10.64
CA GLY A 695 -22.16 -27.33 9.61
C GLY A 695 -22.86 -25.97 9.52
N PHE A 696 -22.14 -24.94 9.10
CA PHE A 696 -22.61 -23.54 9.10
C PHE A 696 -24.02 -23.36 8.54
N VAL A 697 -24.95 -23.22 9.47
CA VAL A 697 -26.27 -22.64 9.24
C VAL A 697 -26.10 -21.13 9.46
N PRO A 698 -26.47 -20.27 8.50
CA PRO A 698 -26.55 -18.84 8.71
C PRO A 698 -27.24 -18.55 10.05
N GLN A 699 -26.58 -17.82 10.95
CA GLN A 699 -27.20 -17.45 12.21
C GLN A 699 -28.34 -16.48 11.91
N LYS A 700 -29.47 -16.65 12.59
CA LYS A 700 -30.69 -15.87 12.40
C LYS A 700 -31.23 -15.47 13.76
N VAL A 701 -31.53 -14.19 13.93
CA VAL A 701 -32.27 -13.67 15.09
C VAL A 701 -33.58 -13.08 14.61
N CYS A 702 -34.67 -13.31 15.33
CA CYS A 702 -35.98 -12.75 15.04
C CYS A 702 -36.42 -11.87 16.21
N TYR A 703 -36.97 -10.70 15.89
CA TYR A 703 -37.53 -9.78 16.87
C TYR A 703 -39.01 -9.57 16.55
N ASP A 704 -39.84 -9.64 17.59
CA ASP A 704 -41.30 -9.50 17.45
C ASP A 704 -41.67 -8.19 16.76
N GLY A 705 -42.51 -8.28 15.73
CA GLY A 705 -42.93 -7.14 14.92
C GLY A 705 -41.88 -6.59 13.93
N LEU A 706 -40.62 -7.04 13.98
CA LEU A 706 -39.55 -6.61 13.07
C LEU A 706 -39.06 -7.71 12.12
N GLY A 707 -39.51 -8.94 12.30
CA GLY A 707 -39.07 -10.07 11.48
C GLY A 707 -37.67 -10.55 11.85
N CYS A 708 -36.97 -11.16 10.91
CA CYS A 708 -35.72 -11.86 11.18
C CYS A 708 -34.53 -11.30 10.40
N PHE A 709 -33.36 -11.37 11.02
CA PHE A 709 -32.09 -10.86 10.52
C PHE A 709 -31.09 -12.02 10.48
N SER A 710 -30.58 -12.34 9.29
CA SER A 710 -29.58 -13.39 9.09
C SER A 710 -28.18 -12.83 8.86
N THR A 711 -27.16 -13.60 9.23
CA THR A 711 -25.74 -13.35 8.88
C THR A 711 -25.32 -13.94 7.54
N GLY A 712 -26.20 -14.65 6.83
CA GLY A 712 -25.96 -15.20 5.48
C GLY A 712 -26.83 -14.56 4.40
N GLY A 713 -26.74 -15.07 3.17
CA GLY A 713 -27.38 -14.49 1.99
C GLY A 713 -26.62 -13.26 1.48
N ASN A 714 -27.33 -12.27 0.95
CA ASN A 714 -26.75 -11.02 0.43
C ASN A 714 -25.99 -10.20 1.50
N PHE A 715 -26.26 -10.43 2.78
CA PHE A 715 -25.59 -9.77 3.90
C PHE A 715 -24.20 -10.33 4.22
N TYR A 716 -23.79 -11.43 3.57
CA TYR A 716 -22.45 -12.01 3.65
C TYR A 716 -21.65 -11.78 2.37
N ASP A 717 -20.50 -11.11 2.48
CA ASP A 717 -19.57 -10.87 1.37
C ASP A 717 -18.13 -10.90 1.92
N LEU A 718 -17.28 -11.81 1.44
CA LEU A 718 -15.93 -11.95 1.98
C LEU A 718 -15.11 -10.65 1.88
N TRP A 719 -15.23 -9.93 0.78
CA TRP A 719 -14.35 -8.80 0.46
C TRP A 719 -14.87 -7.51 1.07
N ASN A 720 -16.17 -7.29 0.97
CA ASN A 720 -16.80 -6.03 1.37
C ASN A 720 -17.35 -6.09 2.80
N ARG A 721 -17.70 -7.29 3.31
CA ARG A 721 -18.25 -7.50 4.66
C ARG A 721 -17.67 -8.80 5.27
N PRO A 722 -16.39 -8.90 5.65
CA PRO A 722 -15.84 -10.18 6.12
C PRO A 722 -16.36 -10.66 7.48
N ILE A 723 -16.96 -9.78 8.28
CA ILE A 723 -17.42 -10.08 9.65
C ILE A 723 -18.89 -9.68 9.81
N GLN A 724 -19.78 -10.68 9.89
CA GLN A 724 -21.21 -10.49 10.12
C GLN A 724 -21.56 -10.78 11.56
N LEU A 725 -22.02 -9.74 12.26
CA LEU A 725 -22.63 -9.90 13.56
C LEU A 725 -24.15 -9.88 13.40
N LEU A 726 -24.85 -10.56 14.30
CA LEU A 726 -26.29 -10.37 14.45
C LEU A 726 -26.54 -8.97 15.02
N PRO A 727 -27.57 -8.25 14.55
CA PRO A 727 -27.92 -6.97 15.14
C PRO A 727 -28.38 -7.16 16.59
N GLN A 728 -28.06 -6.21 17.45
CA GLN A 728 -28.51 -6.21 18.83
C GLN A 728 -30.03 -6.01 18.92
N SER A 729 -30.62 -6.39 20.06
CA SER A 729 -32.06 -6.36 20.25
C SER A 729 -32.62 -4.93 20.22
N PRO A 730 -33.89 -4.75 19.81
CA PRO A 730 -34.58 -3.46 19.89
C PRO A 730 -34.52 -2.83 21.28
N ASP A 731 -34.57 -3.65 22.34
CA ASP A 731 -34.45 -3.22 23.73
C ASP A 731 -33.06 -2.69 24.10
N HIS A 732 -32.02 -3.19 23.45
CA HIS A 732 -30.68 -2.67 23.61
C HIS A 732 -30.51 -1.35 22.86
N LEU A 733 -30.93 -1.32 21.59
CA LEU A 733 -30.75 -0.17 20.71
C LEU A 733 -31.60 1.03 21.11
N ARG A 734 -32.88 0.80 21.46
CA ARG A 734 -33.90 1.79 21.89
C ARG A 734 -33.66 3.20 21.32
N PRO A 735 -33.79 3.40 19.98
CA PRO A 735 -33.64 4.71 19.39
C PRO A 735 -34.63 5.70 20.00
N THR A 736 -34.18 6.94 20.20
CA THR A 736 -35.02 8.02 20.71
C THR A 736 -35.41 8.95 19.57
N TYR A 737 -36.70 9.27 19.46
CA TYR A 737 -37.26 10.11 18.41
C TYR A 737 -37.61 11.48 18.99
N ALA A 738 -36.67 12.42 18.90
CA ALA A 738 -36.80 13.76 19.48
C ALA A 738 -37.49 14.71 18.48
N LEU A 739 -38.75 15.06 18.75
CA LEU A 739 -39.55 15.96 17.92
C LEU A 739 -39.29 17.43 18.28
N PHE A 740 -39.04 18.21 17.23
CA PHE A 740 -39.04 19.66 17.21
C PHE A 740 -40.04 20.17 16.18
N THR A 741 -40.70 21.27 16.51
CA THR A 741 -41.58 22.03 15.63
C THR A 741 -41.34 23.51 15.87
N LEU A 742 -41.95 24.39 15.06
CA LEU A 742 -41.95 25.83 15.32
C LEU A 742 -42.51 26.20 16.71
N ARG A 743 -43.31 25.33 17.33
CA ARG A 743 -43.88 25.53 18.67
C ARG A 743 -42.96 25.09 19.80
N ASN A 744 -41.94 24.28 19.52
CA ASN A 744 -40.93 23.82 20.49
C ASN A 744 -39.53 23.73 19.86
N PRO A 745 -38.96 24.85 19.37
CA PRO A 745 -37.68 24.83 18.64
C PRO A 745 -36.46 24.52 19.53
N MET A 746 -36.59 24.73 20.85
CA MET A 746 -35.49 24.60 21.81
C MET A 746 -35.44 23.25 22.52
N LEU A 747 -36.58 22.76 23.04
CA LEU A 747 -36.65 21.52 23.81
C LEU A 747 -37.45 20.45 23.06
N PRO A 748 -36.92 19.21 22.95
CA PRO A 748 -37.60 18.14 22.24
C PRO A 748 -38.79 17.58 23.02
N GLN A 749 -39.78 17.10 22.28
CA GLN A 749 -40.81 16.19 22.79
C GLN A 749 -40.50 14.78 22.26
N ILE A 750 -40.44 13.78 23.14
CA ILE A 750 -40.02 12.43 22.74
C ILE A 750 -41.21 11.63 22.23
N LEU A 751 -41.15 11.20 20.97
CA LEU A 751 -42.14 10.29 20.38
C LEU A 751 -41.78 8.85 20.75
N ARG A 752 -42.75 8.10 21.27
CA ARG A 752 -42.56 6.71 21.68
C ARG A 752 -43.54 5.81 20.93
N TYR A 753 -43.01 4.86 20.18
CA TYR A 753 -43.81 3.83 19.52
C TYR A 753 -44.66 3.07 20.55
N GLY A 754 -45.95 2.89 20.25
CA GLY A 754 -46.91 2.21 21.13
C GLY A 754 -47.53 3.09 22.23
N ASP A 755 -46.99 4.28 22.50
CA ASP A 755 -47.53 5.22 23.48
C ASP A 755 -48.28 6.36 22.77
N LYS A 756 -49.59 6.20 22.60
CA LYS A 756 -50.44 7.21 21.93
C LYS A 756 -50.35 8.58 22.61
N ALA A 757 -50.26 8.61 23.94
CA ALA A 757 -50.18 9.86 24.69
C ALA A 757 -48.90 10.63 24.39
N SER A 758 -47.79 9.95 24.05
CA SER A 758 -46.54 10.61 23.63
C SER A 758 -46.71 11.42 22.35
N ILE A 759 -47.59 11.00 21.43
CA ILE A 759 -47.87 11.70 20.18
C ILE A 759 -48.92 12.78 20.40
N GLU A 760 -50.05 12.45 21.04
CA GLU A 760 -51.18 13.37 21.25
C GLU A 760 -50.83 14.58 22.14
N LYS A 761 -49.91 14.41 23.10
CA LYS A 761 -49.43 15.52 23.94
C LYS A 761 -48.27 16.29 23.32
N SER A 762 -47.71 15.79 22.23
CA SER A 762 -46.65 16.49 21.50
C SER A 762 -47.24 17.48 20.51
N ASN A 763 -46.38 18.30 19.91
CA ASN A 763 -46.72 19.19 18.82
C ASN A 763 -46.73 18.49 17.45
N PHE A 764 -46.63 17.16 17.40
CA PHE A 764 -46.65 16.42 16.14
C PHE A 764 -47.95 16.69 15.38
N ASN A 765 -47.84 17.15 14.14
CA ASN A 765 -48.99 17.38 13.28
C ASN A 765 -48.95 16.42 12.08
N PRO A 766 -49.83 15.40 12.02
CA PRO A 766 -49.81 14.39 10.96
C PRO A 766 -50.10 14.96 9.57
N LYS A 767 -50.62 16.19 9.47
CA LYS A 767 -50.89 16.87 8.18
C LYS A 767 -49.67 17.61 7.62
N LEU A 768 -48.61 17.79 8.42
CA LEU A 768 -47.39 18.46 8.00
C LEU A 768 -46.34 17.45 7.48
N PRO A 769 -45.49 17.86 6.53
CA PRO A 769 -44.33 17.06 6.14
C PRO A 769 -43.43 16.74 7.33
N THR A 770 -42.90 15.52 7.36
CA THR A 770 -42.03 15.06 8.45
C THR A 770 -40.61 14.87 7.93
N LYS A 771 -39.64 15.54 8.55
CA LYS A 771 -38.21 15.48 8.22
C LYS A 771 -37.50 14.72 9.34
N MET A 772 -36.92 13.57 9.04
CA MET A 772 -36.19 12.75 10.01
C MET A 772 -34.69 12.87 9.76
N VAL A 773 -33.93 13.37 10.74
CA VAL A 773 -32.46 13.49 10.65
C VAL A 773 -31.82 12.32 11.40
N ILE A 774 -31.00 11.53 10.71
CA ILE A 774 -30.40 10.29 11.22
C ILE A 774 -28.87 10.42 11.18
N HIS A 775 -28.24 10.46 12.35
CA HIS A 775 -26.79 10.62 12.47
C HIS A 775 -26.00 9.32 12.17
N GLY A 776 -24.68 9.44 12.06
CA GLY A 776 -23.77 8.37 11.66
C GLY A 776 -23.12 7.59 12.80
N PHE A 777 -21.95 7.02 12.50
CA PHE A 777 -21.09 6.27 13.43
C PHE A 777 -20.48 7.19 14.50
N VAL A 778 -20.52 6.77 15.78
CA VAL A 778 -19.95 7.51 16.94
C VAL A 778 -20.55 8.92 17.19
N ASP A 779 -21.58 9.31 16.43
CA ASP A 779 -22.34 10.55 16.65
C ASP A 779 -23.51 10.37 17.63
N ASP A 780 -24.10 11.49 18.05
CA ASP A 780 -25.40 11.53 18.73
C ASP A 780 -26.16 12.81 18.33
N ILE A 781 -27.38 13.01 18.83
CA ILE A 781 -28.21 14.17 18.43
C ILE A 781 -27.74 15.52 19.01
N ASN A 782 -26.79 15.52 19.96
CA ASN A 782 -26.27 16.73 20.60
C ASN A 782 -25.04 17.30 19.87
N VAL A 783 -24.52 16.60 18.87
CA VAL A 783 -23.42 17.12 18.05
C VAL A 783 -23.87 18.37 17.28
N PRO A 784 -22.99 19.37 17.07
CA PRO A 784 -23.39 20.68 16.57
C PRO A 784 -24.16 20.65 15.24
N TRP A 785 -23.72 19.81 14.29
CA TRP A 785 -24.32 19.77 12.96
C TRP A 785 -25.79 19.33 12.95
N VAL A 786 -26.18 18.42 13.86
CA VAL A 786 -27.58 17.98 13.98
C VAL A 786 -28.45 19.15 14.46
N GLY A 787 -27.93 19.93 15.40
CA GLY A 787 -28.56 21.15 15.89
C GLY A 787 -28.73 22.21 14.80
N GLU A 788 -27.71 22.42 13.97
CA GLU A 788 -27.76 23.36 12.83
C GLU A 788 -28.71 22.88 11.74
N MET A 789 -28.69 21.59 11.39
CA MET A 789 -29.62 21.00 10.42
C MET A 789 -31.08 21.14 10.91
N LYS A 790 -31.34 20.90 12.20
CA LYS A 790 -32.65 21.14 12.82
C LYS A 790 -33.09 22.59 12.64
N LYS A 791 -32.21 23.56 12.95
CA LYS A 791 -32.52 24.99 12.79
C LYS A 791 -32.83 25.32 11.34
N ALA A 792 -32.01 24.86 10.41
CA ALA A 792 -32.20 25.08 8.97
C ALA A 792 -33.55 24.51 8.48
N LEU A 793 -33.91 23.30 8.91
CA LEU A 793 -35.20 22.69 8.56
C LEU A 793 -36.41 23.44 9.14
N LEU A 794 -36.31 23.93 10.38
CA LEU A 794 -37.37 24.74 11.00
C LEU A 794 -37.49 26.13 10.36
N LEU A 795 -36.38 26.72 9.90
CA LEU A 795 -36.37 27.99 9.18
C LEU A 795 -36.95 27.84 7.76
N HIS A 796 -36.76 26.69 7.13
CA HIS A 796 -37.19 26.45 5.76
C HIS A 796 -38.72 26.30 5.62
N GLY A 797 -39.41 25.77 6.63
CA GLY A 797 -40.86 25.62 6.57
C GLY A 797 -41.49 24.99 7.82
N ASP A 798 -42.82 25.03 7.89
CA ASP A 798 -43.58 24.39 8.98
C ASP A 798 -43.63 22.87 8.79
N HIS A 799 -42.80 22.16 9.56
CA HIS A 799 -42.54 20.73 9.45
C HIS A 799 -42.48 20.08 10.84
N ASN A 800 -42.74 18.77 10.88
CA ASN A 800 -42.30 17.94 12.00
C ASN A 800 -40.82 17.59 11.78
N VAL A 801 -39.91 18.09 12.62
CA VAL A 801 -38.48 17.74 12.56
C VAL A 801 -38.18 16.72 13.66
N VAL A 802 -37.82 15.50 13.29
CA VAL A 802 -37.52 14.42 14.23
C VAL A 802 -36.05 14.06 14.16
N LEU A 803 -35.31 14.26 15.24
CA LEU A 803 -33.94 13.78 15.36
C LEU A 803 -33.95 12.34 15.89
N VAL A 804 -33.29 11.45 15.17
CA VAL A 804 -33.21 10.02 15.53
C VAL A 804 -31.90 9.74 16.23
N ASP A 805 -31.96 9.60 17.55
CA ASP A 805 -30.81 9.23 18.37
C ASP A 805 -30.71 7.71 18.48
N TRP A 806 -29.68 7.13 17.87
CA TRP A 806 -29.35 5.71 17.97
C TRP A 806 -27.94 5.49 18.55
N SER A 807 -27.43 6.46 19.33
CA SER A 807 -26.08 6.48 19.92
C SER A 807 -25.73 5.26 20.78
N LYS A 808 -26.71 4.49 21.25
CA LYS A 808 -26.49 3.21 21.94
C LYS A 808 -26.02 2.10 21.01
N GLY A 809 -26.36 2.18 19.73
CA GLY A 809 -26.11 1.16 18.73
C GLY A 809 -25.01 1.48 17.73
N ASN A 810 -24.45 2.70 17.74
CA ASN A 810 -23.52 3.20 16.73
C ASN A 810 -22.06 3.27 17.20
N GLN A 811 -21.76 2.71 18.38
CA GLN A 811 -20.43 2.72 18.97
C GLN A 811 -19.57 1.56 18.46
N LEU A 812 -18.30 1.52 18.89
CA LEU A 812 -17.39 0.43 18.56
C LEU A 812 -17.87 -0.92 19.13
N PRO A 813 -17.65 -2.03 18.41
CA PRO A 813 -16.95 -2.12 17.12
C PRO A 813 -17.84 -1.71 15.93
N TYR A 814 -17.23 -1.11 14.89
CA TYR A 814 -17.95 -0.65 13.68
C TYR A 814 -18.80 -1.76 13.03
N THR A 815 -18.31 -3.01 13.05
CA THR A 815 -19.04 -4.19 12.55
C THR A 815 -20.35 -4.47 13.28
N GLN A 816 -20.45 -4.11 14.56
CA GLN A 816 -21.70 -4.20 15.30
C GLN A 816 -22.62 -3.04 14.95
N ALA A 817 -22.08 -1.83 14.81
CA ALA A 817 -22.85 -0.66 14.36
C ALA A 817 -23.47 -0.88 12.97
N THR A 818 -22.72 -1.47 12.01
CA THR A 818 -23.23 -1.81 10.67
C THR A 818 -24.26 -2.94 10.67
N ALA A 819 -24.25 -3.83 11.66
CA ALA A 819 -25.32 -4.80 11.85
C ALA A 819 -26.58 -4.11 12.40
N ASN A 820 -26.40 -3.26 13.42
CA ASN A 820 -27.46 -2.57 14.14
C ASN A 820 -28.29 -1.63 13.23
N THR A 821 -27.69 -1.05 12.18
CA THR A 821 -28.41 -0.21 11.20
C THR A 821 -29.68 -0.89 10.65
N ARG A 822 -29.66 -2.21 10.46
CA ARG A 822 -30.80 -3.00 9.98
C ARG A 822 -31.99 -2.97 10.93
N VAL A 823 -31.72 -3.09 12.24
CA VAL A 823 -32.78 -3.05 13.26
C VAL A 823 -33.24 -1.62 13.50
N VAL A 824 -32.34 -0.63 13.47
CA VAL A 824 -32.73 0.79 13.59
C VAL A 824 -33.63 1.20 12.41
N GLY A 825 -33.29 0.82 11.18
CA GLY A 825 -34.14 1.06 10.01
C GLY A 825 -35.51 0.38 10.14
N ALA A 826 -35.55 -0.85 10.65
CA ALA A 826 -36.79 -1.56 10.94
C ALA A 826 -37.67 -0.84 11.98
N LEU A 827 -37.07 -0.29 13.04
CA LEU A 827 -37.77 0.47 14.07
C LEU A 827 -38.32 1.80 13.55
N ILE A 828 -37.56 2.50 12.70
CA ILE A 828 -38.05 3.72 12.02
C ILE A 828 -39.24 3.40 11.11
N ALA A 829 -39.16 2.33 10.30
CA ALA A 829 -40.28 1.90 9.46
C ALA A 829 -41.53 1.57 10.30
N GLN A 830 -41.34 0.88 11.43
CA GLN A 830 -42.42 0.56 12.36
C GLN A 830 -43.07 1.82 12.94
N LEU A 831 -42.28 2.82 13.33
CA LEU A 831 -42.78 4.11 13.79
C LEU A 831 -43.58 4.83 12.70
N ILE A 832 -43.07 4.90 11.47
CA ILE A 832 -43.75 5.59 10.35
C ILE A 832 -45.09 4.90 10.03
N MET A 833 -45.12 3.57 9.94
CA MET A 833 -46.37 2.82 9.73
C MET A 833 -47.37 3.06 10.85
N TRP A 834 -46.90 3.16 12.09
CA TRP A 834 -47.76 3.42 13.24
C TRP A 834 -48.32 4.86 13.22
N LEU A 835 -47.49 5.85 12.88
CA LEU A 835 -47.92 7.24 12.72
C LEU A 835 -48.96 7.39 11.60
N GLU A 836 -48.79 6.67 10.49
CA GLU A 836 -49.77 6.65 9.40
C GLU A 836 -51.08 6.00 9.83
N THR A 837 -51.01 4.81 10.41
CA THR A 837 -52.22 4.02 10.74
C THR A 837 -53.01 4.58 11.91
N GLN A 838 -52.36 5.19 12.90
CA GLN A 838 -53.03 5.69 14.10
C GLN A 838 -53.34 7.19 14.06
N PHE A 839 -52.54 7.99 13.37
CA PHE A 839 -52.66 9.46 13.41
C PHE A 839 -52.90 10.08 12.02
N GLY A 840 -52.91 9.27 10.96
CA GLY A 840 -53.17 9.75 9.60
C GLY A 840 -52.00 10.48 8.95
N ALA A 841 -50.77 10.27 9.44
CA ALA A 841 -49.58 10.81 8.79
C ALA A 841 -49.38 10.19 7.40
N ASN A 842 -49.04 10.97 6.39
CA ASN A 842 -48.82 10.43 5.05
C ASN A 842 -47.34 10.05 4.85
N ARG A 843 -47.02 8.75 4.70
CA ARG A 843 -45.65 8.25 4.48
C ARG A 843 -44.95 8.86 3.23
N GLU A 844 -45.72 9.32 2.25
CA GLU A 844 -45.17 10.01 1.06
C GLU A 844 -44.69 11.45 1.36
N GLN A 845 -45.07 12.01 2.51
CA GLN A 845 -44.59 13.32 2.99
C GLN A 845 -43.43 13.20 3.99
N PHE A 846 -42.88 12.00 4.18
CA PHE A 846 -41.67 11.80 4.97
C PHE A 846 -40.43 11.98 4.11
N HIS A 847 -39.46 12.69 4.67
CA HIS A 847 -38.12 12.87 4.11
C HIS A 847 -37.09 12.44 5.15
N LEU A 848 -36.36 11.37 4.87
CA LEU A 848 -35.28 10.88 5.74
C LEU A 848 -33.94 11.42 5.24
N LEU A 849 -33.27 12.20 6.08
CA LEU A 849 -31.93 12.73 5.84
C LEU A 849 -30.95 11.93 6.68
N GLY A 850 -30.26 10.98 6.05
CA GLY A 850 -29.27 10.15 6.71
C GLY A 850 -27.85 10.62 6.41
N HIS A 851 -26.98 10.68 7.42
CA HIS A 851 -25.54 10.90 7.23
C HIS A 851 -24.74 9.63 7.53
N SER A 852 -23.74 9.30 6.71
CA SER A 852 -22.85 8.16 6.96
C SER A 852 -23.65 6.83 7.09
N LEU A 853 -23.51 6.09 8.21
CA LEU A 853 -24.35 4.92 8.52
C LEU A 853 -25.86 5.24 8.56
N GLY A 854 -26.23 6.48 8.89
CA GLY A 854 -27.61 6.97 8.88
C GLY A 854 -28.27 6.92 7.49
N SER A 855 -27.48 7.06 6.41
CA SER A 855 -27.96 6.91 5.03
C SER A 855 -28.49 5.50 4.76
N HIS A 856 -27.77 4.48 5.26
CA HIS A 856 -28.20 3.09 5.11
C HIS A 856 -29.35 2.72 6.06
N ILE A 857 -29.42 3.34 7.24
CA ILE A 857 -30.58 3.23 8.13
C ILE A 857 -31.84 3.74 7.42
N ALA A 858 -31.75 4.87 6.70
CA ALA A 858 -32.86 5.39 5.90
C ALA A 858 -33.26 4.42 4.78
N GLY A 859 -32.28 3.82 4.10
CA GLY A 859 -32.52 2.78 3.09
C GLY A 859 -33.30 1.59 3.65
N TYR A 860 -32.81 0.97 4.74
CA TYR A 860 -33.50 -0.14 5.41
C TYR A 860 -34.91 0.22 5.92
N ALA A 861 -35.14 1.47 6.31
CA ALA A 861 -36.48 1.93 6.66
C ALA A 861 -37.39 1.99 5.42
N GLY A 862 -36.87 2.53 4.31
CA GLY A 862 -37.56 2.62 3.02
C GLY A 862 -37.90 1.25 2.42
N GLU A 863 -36.94 0.32 2.39
CA GLU A 863 -37.09 -1.07 1.94
C GLU A 863 -38.27 -1.80 2.63
N ARG A 864 -38.50 -1.48 3.91
CA ARG A 864 -39.58 -2.08 4.71
C ARG A 864 -40.94 -1.41 4.52
N LEU A 865 -40.97 -0.21 3.93
CA LEU A 865 -42.18 0.55 3.64
C LEU A 865 -42.68 0.29 2.21
N THR A 866 -42.79 -0.99 1.85
CA THR A 866 -43.28 -1.45 0.54
C THR A 866 -44.81 -1.53 0.49
N GLY A 867 -45.37 -1.56 -0.73
CA GLY A 867 -46.82 -1.58 -0.98
C GLY A 867 -47.25 -0.53 -2.01
N SER A 868 -48.56 -0.22 -2.06
CA SER A 868 -49.12 0.78 -2.99
C SER A 868 -48.68 2.22 -2.70
N ARG A 869 -48.21 2.49 -1.48
CA ARG A 869 -47.61 3.77 -1.06
C ARG A 869 -46.20 3.51 -0.56
N ARG A 870 -45.21 4.17 -1.17
CA ARG A 870 -43.78 4.10 -0.81
C ARG A 870 -43.38 5.32 0.04
N LEU A 871 -42.25 5.24 0.72
CA LEU A 871 -41.66 6.38 1.42
C LEU A 871 -41.43 7.56 0.45
N GLY A 872 -41.68 8.80 0.91
CA GLY A 872 -41.56 10.01 0.10
C GLY A 872 -40.17 10.25 -0.49
N ARG A 873 -39.20 10.57 0.37
CA ARG A 873 -37.83 10.89 -0.05
C ARG A 873 -36.77 10.39 0.92
N ILE A 874 -35.63 9.97 0.40
CA ILE A 874 -34.40 9.78 1.17
C ILE A 874 -33.28 10.64 0.58
N THR A 875 -32.62 11.46 1.41
CA THR A 875 -31.34 12.09 1.05
C THR A 875 -30.22 11.37 1.79
N GLY A 876 -29.33 10.71 1.04
CA GLY A 876 -28.10 10.12 1.53
C GLY A 876 -26.97 11.16 1.57
N MET A 877 -26.64 11.65 2.75
CA MET A 877 -25.56 12.60 2.97
C MET A 877 -24.27 11.81 3.19
N ASP A 878 -23.46 11.71 2.14
CA ASP A 878 -22.21 10.95 2.09
C ASP A 878 -22.34 9.54 2.69
N PRO A 879 -23.14 8.64 2.08
CA PRO A 879 -23.41 7.30 2.62
C PRO A 879 -22.12 6.52 2.88
N ALA A 880 -22.02 5.82 4.00
CA ALA A 880 -20.77 5.18 4.42
C ALA A 880 -20.28 4.10 3.42
N GLY A 881 -19.01 4.15 3.03
CA GLY A 881 -18.39 3.16 2.14
C GLY A 881 -18.11 1.80 2.79
N PRO A 882 -17.38 1.75 3.91
CA PRO A 882 -17.00 0.49 4.54
C PRO A 882 -18.22 -0.36 4.92
N TYR A 883 -18.24 -1.61 4.47
CA TYR A 883 -19.34 -2.59 4.59
C TYR A 883 -20.54 -2.40 3.64
N PHE A 884 -20.61 -1.34 2.83
CA PHE A 884 -21.77 -1.08 1.95
C PHE A 884 -21.39 -0.90 0.49
N GLU A 885 -20.21 -0.36 0.20
CA GLU A 885 -19.75 -0.20 -1.18
C GLU A 885 -19.56 -1.56 -1.88
N ASN A 886 -19.97 -1.64 -3.14
CA ASN A 886 -19.95 -2.85 -3.97
C ASN A 886 -20.73 -4.04 -3.40
N THR A 887 -21.64 -3.81 -2.45
CA THR A 887 -22.55 -4.83 -1.92
C THR A 887 -23.90 -4.84 -2.66
N HIS A 888 -24.65 -5.92 -2.48
CA HIS A 888 -25.99 -6.08 -3.04
C HIS A 888 -26.92 -4.93 -2.59
N PRO A 889 -27.85 -4.45 -3.44
CA PRO A 889 -28.80 -3.37 -3.09
C PRO A 889 -29.49 -3.52 -1.73
N GLU A 890 -29.97 -4.72 -1.38
CA GLU A 890 -30.56 -5.04 -0.06
C GLU A 890 -29.68 -4.73 1.15
N VAL A 891 -28.38 -4.50 0.96
CA VAL A 891 -27.43 -4.28 2.05
C VAL A 891 -27.16 -2.79 2.27
N ARG A 892 -27.52 -1.92 1.33
CA ARG A 892 -27.12 -0.50 1.30
C ARG A 892 -28.29 0.39 0.93
N LEU A 893 -28.03 1.70 0.82
CA LEU A 893 -29.00 2.62 0.23
C LEU A 893 -29.12 2.32 -1.26
N ASP A 894 -30.33 2.39 -1.80
CA ASP A 894 -30.64 2.10 -3.19
C ASP A 894 -31.85 2.94 -3.68
N PRO A 895 -31.98 3.21 -5.01
CA PRO A 895 -33.12 3.97 -5.54
C PRO A 895 -34.46 3.31 -5.25
N THR A 896 -34.48 1.99 -5.00
CA THR A 896 -35.69 1.24 -4.65
C THR A 896 -36.21 1.49 -3.22
N ASP A 897 -35.49 2.25 -2.38
CA ASP A 897 -35.88 2.48 -0.99
C ASP A 897 -36.96 3.57 -0.82
N ALA A 898 -37.11 4.52 -1.76
CA ALA A 898 -38.14 5.57 -1.69
C ALA A 898 -38.64 5.99 -3.08
N ARG A 899 -39.71 6.79 -3.13
CA ARG A 899 -40.21 7.38 -4.39
C ARG A 899 -39.15 8.27 -5.05
N PHE A 900 -38.32 8.92 -4.24
CA PHE A 900 -37.16 9.67 -4.69
C PHE A 900 -36.00 9.48 -3.71
N VAL A 901 -34.81 9.22 -4.25
CA VAL A 901 -33.58 9.02 -3.48
C VAL A 901 -32.52 9.89 -4.14
N ASP A 902 -31.91 10.78 -3.38
CA ASP A 902 -30.78 11.59 -3.82
C ASP A 902 -29.59 11.35 -2.89
N ALA A 903 -28.40 11.18 -3.45
CA ALA A 903 -27.18 11.04 -2.66
C ALA A 903 -26.19 12.15 -2.99
N ILE A 904 -25.46 12.63 -1.99
CA ILE A 904 -24.43 13.66 -2.17
C ILE A 904 -23.12 13.08 -1.65
N HIS A 905 -22.13 12.96 -2.52
CA HIS A 905 -20.85 12.30 -2.26
C HIS A 905 -19.75 13.34 -2.10
N THR A 906 -19.20 13.48 -0.89
CA THR A 906 -18.17 14.48 -0.57
C THR A 906 -16.84 13.86 -0.15
N ASP A 907 -16.82 12.58 0.26
CA ASP A 907 -15.61 11.90 0.75
C ASP A 907 -15.55 10.43 0.32
N GLY A 908 -15.44 10.17 -0.98
CA GLY A 908 -15.35 8.80 -1.48
C GLY A 908 -14.05 8.49 -2.23
N ASP A 909 -13.39 7.42 -1.79
CA ASP A 909 -12.33 6.72 -2.51
C ASP A 909 -12.74 5.25 -2.57
N SER A 910 -12.75 4.66 -3.77
CA SER A 910 -13.13 3.25 -3.94
C SER A 910 -12.14 2.38 -3.17
N LEU A 911 -12.64 1.69 -2.14
CA LEU A 911 -11.90 0.68 -1.37
C LEU A 911 -11.31 -0.44 -2.25
N LEU A 912 -11.76 -0.56 -3.52
CA LEU A 912 -11.32 -1.55 -4.50
C LEU A 912 -10.29 -1.04 -5.53
N ASN A 913 -9.94 0.26 -5.53
CA ASN A 913 -8.77 0.74 -6.25
C ASN A 913 -7.53 0.50 -5.38
N SER A 914 -7.09 -0.74 -5.41
CA SER A 914 -5.92 -1.28 -4.73
C SER A 914 -4.73 -0.30 -4.74
N ILE A 915 -4.16 -0.04 -3.55
CA ILE A 915 -2.96 0.78 -3.26
C ILE A 915 -3.23 2.25 -2.82
N LYS A 916 -4.30 2.55 -2.07
CA LYS A 916 -4.36 3.74 -1.20
C LYS A 916 -4.66 3.33 0.23
N LEU A 917 -3.79 3.73 1.17
CA LEU A 917 -3.97 3.49 2.61
C LEU A 917 -4.79 4.61 3.29
N GLN A 918 -5.62 5.32 2.52
CA GLN A 918 -6.51 6.38 2.94
C GLN A 918 -7.75 6.35 2.03
N GLY A 919 -8.69 5.45 2.32
CA GLY A 919 -10.00 5.47 1.66
C GLY A 919 -10.90 6.54 2.30
N GLY A 920 -11.70 7.25 1.50
CA GLY A 920 -12.78 8.12 1.98
C GLY A 920 -13.80 7.33 2.81
N MET A 921 -14.48 7.99 3.75
CA MET A 921 -15.48 7.35 4.61
C MET A 921 -16.82 7.12 3.89
N GLY A 922 -17.09 7.86 2.80
CA GLY A 922 -18.24 7.70 1.91
C GLY A 922 -18.01 6.72 0.76
N LEU A 923 -19.08 6.15 0.21
CA LEU A 923 -19.04 5.38 -1.05
C LEU A 923 -19.07 6.29 -2.27
N MET A 924 -18.47 5.87 -3.39
CA MET A 924 -18.51 6.59 -4.68
C MET A 924 -19.46 5.97 -5.70
N GLN A 925 -19.86 4.71 -5.51
CA GLN A 925 -20.88 4.10 -6.36
C GLN A 925 -22.20 4.88 -6.28
N PRO A 926 -22.91 5.09 -7.39
CA PRO A 926 -24.23 5.70 -7.34
C PRO A 926 -25.22 4.79 -6.60
N VAL A 927 -26.03 5.39 -5.72
CA VAL A 927 -27.02 4.73 -4.85
C VAL A 927 -28.38 5.44 -4.87
N GLY A 928 -28.50 6.58 -5.57
CA GLY A 928 -29.72 7.36 -5.69
C GLY A 928 -30.37 7.29 -7.07
N HIS A 929 -31.55 7.88 -7.19
CA HIS A 929 -32.09 8.25 -8.50
C HIS A 929 -31.15 9.25 -9.19
N VAL A 930 -30.65 10.19 -8.39
CA VAL A 930 -29.61 11.15 -8.74
C VAL A 930 -28.52 11.16 -7.66
N ASP A 931 -27.27 11.20 -8.10
CA ASP A 931 -26.08 11.17 -7.26
C ASP A 931 -25.23 12.41 -7.59
N PHE A 932 -25.07 13.30 -6.61
CA PHE A 932 -24.33 14.56 -6.74
C PHE A 932 -22.89 14.40 -6.26
N TYR A 933 -21.96 14.86 -7.07
CA TYR A 933 -20.53 14.87 -6.79
C TYR A 933 -20.02 16.32 -6.83
N PRO A 934 -20.20 17.08 -5.74
CA PRO A 934 -19.73 18.46 -5.63
C PRO A 934 -18.21 18.52 -5.49
N ASN A 935 -17.59 19.31 -6.37
CA ASN A 935 -16.15 19.43 -6.58
C ASN A 935 -15.53 18.09 -6.99
N GLU A 936 -14.21 18.10 -7.20
CA GLU A 936 -13.48 16.86 -7.42
C GLU A 936 -13.61 16.01 -6.14
N PRO A 937 -14.17 14.79 -6.20
CA PRO A 937 -14.12 13.88 -5.07
C PRO A 937 -12.64 13.66 -4.77
N ILE A 938 -12.20 14.11 -3.60
CA ILE A 938 -10.78 14.30 -3.34
C ILE A 938 -10.07 12.96 -3.37
N THR A 939 -9.29 12.75 -4.43
CA THR A 939 -8.40 11.58 -4.57
C THR A 939 -7.00 11.83 -3.99
N GLY A 940 -6.78 12.98 -3.35
CA GLY A 940 -5.55 13.36 -2.67
C GLY A 940 -5.63 14.80 -2.16
N ILE A 941 -5.24 15.03 -0.91
CA ILE A 941 -5.35 16.32 -0.23
C ILE A 941 -4.60 17.44 -0.98
N ILE A 942 -5.32 18.49 -1.40
CA ILE A 942 -4.79 19.85 -1.57
C ILE A 942 -5.07 20.59 -0.26
N ILE A 943 -4.04 21.08 0.44
CA ILE A 943 -4.20 22.04 1.55
C ILE A 943 -3.37 23.28 1.25
N ASN A 944 -4.05 24.40 1.00
CA ASN A 944 -3.60 25.71 1.43
C ASN A 944 -4.28 26.00 2.78
N GLY A 945 -3.53 25.94 3.88
CA GLY A 945 -4.05 26.28 5.22
C GLY A 945 -3.45 25.44 6.34
N ILE A 946 -2.57 26.04 7.12
CA ILE A 946 -2.01 25.49 8.36
C ILE A 946 -3.15 25.32 9.39
N VAL A 947 -3.25 24.14 10.03
CA VAL A 947 -3.42 23.90 11.49
C VAL A 947 -3.48 22.37 11.73
N GLU A 948 -2.94 21.93 12.85
CA GLU A 948 -3.00 20.58 13.46
C GLU A 948 -4.21 19.69 13.05
N GLY A 949 -3.97 18.44 12.65
CA GLY A 949 -4.99 17.39 12.73
C GLY A 949 -5.18 16.50 11.50
N THR A 950 -4.35 15.48 11.33
CA THR A 950 -4.65 14.40 10.37
C THR A 950 -5.89 13.58 10.74
N LYS A 951 -6.35 13.65 12.00
CA LYS A 951 -7.67 13.13 12.42
C LYS A 951 -8.85 14.02 11.97
N TRP A 952 -8.60 15.30 11.72
CA TRP A 952 -9.63 16.28 11.36
C TRP A 952 -9.83 16.41 9.84
N VAL A 953 -8.83 16.08 9.02
CA VAL A 953 -8.93 16.24 7.55
C VAL A 953 -9.85 15.20 6.89
N VAL A 954 -9.78 13.92 7.27
CA VAL A 954 -10.69 12.88 6.76
C VAL A 954 -12.13 13.12 7.26
N ALA A 955 -12.28 13.59 8.50
CA ALA A 955 -13.57 14.05 9.01
C ALA A 955 -14.08 15.31 8.27
N CYS A 956 -13.20 16.22 7.83
CA CYS A 956 -13.61 17.47 7.19
C CYS A 956 -14.41 17.23 5.90
N TYR A 957 -13.97 16.30 5.04
CA TYR A 957 -14.65 16.00 3.79
C TYR A 957 -15.92 15.20 3.99
N HIS A 958 -15.91 14.19 4.87
CA HIS A 958 -17.11 13.41 5.21
C HIS A 958 -18.20 14.28 5.87
N MET A 959 -17.80 15.36 6.55
CA MET A 959 -18.72 16.31 7.18
C MET A 959 -19.10 17.47 6.26
N ARG A 960 -18.44 17.66 5.10
CA ARG A 960 -18.70 18.78 4.17
C ARG A 960 -20.12 18.74 3.61
N VAL A 961 -20.66 17.54 3.37
CA VAL A 961 -22.04 17.35 2.91
C VAL A 961 -23.06 18.01 3.85
N LEU A 962 -22.77 18.05 5.16
CA LEU A 962 -23.67 18.61 6.17
C LEU A 962 -23.79 20.13 6.02
N GLN A 963 -22.68 20.79 5.70
CA GLN A 963 -22.66 22.23 5.39
C GLN A 963 -23.40 22.51 4.08
N LEU A 964 -23.08 21.76 3.02
CA LEU A 964 -23.72 21.94 1.71
C LEU A 964 -25.25 21.80 1.80
N VAL A 965 -25.74 20.73 2.45
CA VAL A 965 -27.18 20.51 2.60
C VAL A 965 -27.83 21.59 3.47
N SER A 966 -27.21 21.97 4.59
CA SER A 966 -27.73 23.03 5.47
C SER A 966 -27.82 24.38 4.75
N THR A 967 -26.80 24.73 3.97
CA THR A 967 -26.81 25.96 3.18
C THR A 967 -27.89 25.91 2.08
N THR A 968 -28.13 24.77 1.41
CA THR A 968 -29.24 24.66 0.45
C THR A 968 -30.62 24.82 1.08
N LEU A 969 -30.76 24.60 2.39
CA LEU A 969 -32.00 24.85 3.13
C LEU A 969 -32.17 26.35 3.47
N ILE A 970 -31.09 27.00 3.90
CA ILE A 970 -31.05 28.42 4.28
C ILE A 970 -31.16 29.31 3.04
N HIS A 971 -30.41 28.99 2.00
CA HIS A 971 -30.34 29.68 0.71
C HIS A 971 -31.08 28.88 -0.36
N ALA A 972 -32.35 28.55 -0.13
CA ALA A 972 -33.13 27.70 -1.04
C ALA A 972 -33.30 28.26 -2.47
N GLN A 973 -33.06 29.57 -2.67
CA GLN A 973 -33.09 30.21 -3.98
C GLN A 973 -31.72 30.20 -4.70
N GLY A 974 -30.65 29.75 -4.02
CA GLY A 974 -29.32 29.64 -4.60
C GLY A 974 -29.24 28.61 -5.72
N ASP A 975 -28.31 28.81 -6.64
CA ASP A 975 -28.07 27.97 -7.82
C ASP A 975 -27.02 26.88 -7.53
N TYR A 976 -27.50 25.73 -7.04
CA TYR A 976 -26.69 24.52 -6.87
C TYR A 976 -26.92 23.54 -8.03
N LYS A 977 -27.05 24.07 -9.26
CA LYS A 977 -27.33 23.26 -10.44
C LYS A 977 -26.15 22.34 -10.75
N ALA A 978 -26.47 21.05 -10.86
CA ALA A 978 -25.53 20.01 -11.21
C ALA A 978 -25.82 19.43 -12.60
N PHE A 979 -24.76 19.06 -13.30
CA PHE A 979 -24.81 18.67 -14.71
C PHE A 979 -24.57 17.18 -14.86
N PRO A 980 -25.41 16.47 -15.64
CA PRO A 980 -25.23 15.04 -15.88
C PRO A 980 -23.95 14.81 -16.68
N CYS A 981 -23.09 13.92 -16.19
CA CYS A 981 -21.84 13.56 -16.86
C CYS A 981 -21.39 12.16 -16.44
N ASP A 982 -20.48 11.53 -17.18
CA ASP A 982 -19.97 10.20 -16.82
C ASP A 982 -18.86 10.26 -15.76
N SER A 983 -18.10 11.37 -15.73
CA SER A 983 -17.00 11.60 -14.80
C SER A 983 -16.77 13.09 -14.56
N TYR A 984 -16.18 13.42 -13.40
CA TYR A 984 -15.81 14.80 -13.06
C TYR A 984 -14.78 15.38 -14.05
N GLU A 985 -13.84 14.57 -14.54
CA GLU A 985 -12.87 14.98 -15.56
C GLU A 985 -13.55 15.44 -16.86
N ASN A 986 -14.55 14.69 -17.33
CA ASN A 986 -15.30 15.06 -18.53
C ASN A 986 -16.16 16.30 -18.28
N PHE A 987 -16.68 16.47 -17.07
CA PHE A 987 -17.38 17.68 -16.64
C PHE A 987 -16.43 18.87 -16.73
N LYS A 988 -15.27 18.86 -16.08
CA LYS A 988 -14.30 19.97 -16.10
C LYS A 988 -13.75 20.28 -17.49
N ALA A 989 -13.59 19.27 -18.35
CA ALA A 989 -13.22 19.44 -19.76
C ALA A 989 -14.35 20.04 -20.64
N GLY A 990 -15.49 20.45 -20.05
CA GLY A 990 -16.60 21.08 -20.75
C GLY A 990 -17.32 20.17 -21.75
N LYS A 991 -17.12 18.84 -21.66
CA LYS A 991 -17.74 17.87 -22.59
C LYS A 991 -19.22 17.66 -22.31
N CYS A 992 -19.66 17.94 -21.09
CA CYS A 992 -21.03 17.79 -20.61
C CYS A 992 -21.74 19.15 -20.53
N ALA A 993 -21.68 19.92 -21.62
CA ALA A 993 -22.26 21.26 -21.68
C ALA A 993 -23.78 21.23 -21.84
N GLY A 994 -24.50 21.63 -20.78
CA GLY A 994 -25.96 21.68 -20.74
C GLY A 994 -26.60 20.46 -20.06
N CYS A 995 -27.92 20.49 -19.93
CA CYS A 995 -28.72 19.52 -19.18
C CYS A 995 -29.09 18.28 -19.99
N GLY A 996 -28.99 18.33 -21.32
CA GLY A 996 -29.31 17.22 -22.21
C GLY A 996 -30.75 16.70 -22.06
N ILE A 997 -30.99 15.45 -22.46
CA ILE A 997 -32.32 14.79 -22.32
C ILE A 997 -32.56 14.36 -20.86
N THR A 998 -31.49 14.11 -20.10
CA THR A 998 -31.51 13.73 -18.69
C THR A 998 -31.97 14.87 -17.77
N GLY A 999 -31.82 16.13 -18.19
CA GLY A 999 -32.09 17.29 -17.34
C GLY A 999 -31.02 17.51 -16.26
N CYS A 1000 -30.84 18.75 -15.82
CA CYS A 1000 -30.02 19.09 -14.65
C CYS A 1000 -30.87 19.04 -13.38
N ALA A 1001 -30.26 18.70 -12.26
CA ALA A 1001 -30.90 18.75 -10.94
C ALA A 1001 -30.24 19.82 -10.06
N GLN A 1002 -31.00 20.36 -9.12
CA GLN A 1002 -30.47 21.21 -8.06
C GLN A 1002 -30.01 20.32 -6.90
N MET A 1003 -28.75 20.42 -6.47
CA MET A 1003 -28.25 19.66 -5.32
C MET A 1003 -28.96 20.11 -4.03
N GLY A 1004 -29.17 19.19 -3.08
CA GLY A 1004 -29.74 19.49 -1.77
C GLY A 1004 -31.27 19.49 -1.76
N ILE A 1005 -31.90 20.40 -1.02
CA ILE A 1005 -33.35 20.32 -0.75
C ILE A 1005 -34.23 20.36 -2.03
N ARG A 1006 -33.75 21.00 -3.10
CA ARG A 1006 -34.46 21.12 -4.38
C ARG A 1006 -34.21 19.95 -5.35
N ALA A 1007 -33.44 18.94 -4.97
CA ALA A 1007 -33.19 17.77 -5.84
C ALA A 1007 -34.46 17.06 -6.28
N ALA A 1008 -35.51 17.07 -5.45
CA ALA A 1008 -36.81 16.47 -5.76
C ALA A 1008 -37.60 17.19 -6.87
N GLU A 1009 -37.15 18.36 -7.34
CA GLU A 1009 -37.73 19.04 -8.52
C GLU A 1009 -37.35 18.34 -9.83
N TRP A 1010 -36.30 17.52 -9.81
CA TRP A 1010 -35.81 16.81 -10.98
C TRP A 1010 -36.66 15.55 -11.27
N ASN A 1011 -37.15 15.44 -12.50
CA ASN A 1011 -38.01 14.33 -12.93
C ASN A 1011 -37.74 13.88 -14.39
N PRO A 1012 -36.68 13.12 -14.66
CA PRO A 1012 -36.49 12.49 -15.96
C PRO A 1012 -36.95 11.04 -15.91
N SER A 1013 -38.25 10.86 -16.08
CA SER A 1013 -38.84 9.67 -16.70
C SER A 1013 -38.23 8.32 -16.29
N GLY A 1014 -38.10 8.05 -14.98
CA GLY A 1014 -37.70 6.74 -14.45
C GLY A 1014 -36.20 6.42 -14.49
N LEU A 1015 -35.32 7.40 -14.74
CA LEU A 1015 -33.88 7.19 -14.64
C LEU A 1015 -33.43 7.02 -13.18
N THR A 1016 -32.41 6.19 -12.99
CA THR A 1016 -31.76 5.93 -11.69
C THR A 1016 -30.25 5.89 -11.84
N ASN A 1017 -29.50 6.10 -10.76
CA ASN A 1017 -28.04 6.11 -10.72
C ASN A 1017 -27.42 7.17 -11.63
N VAL A 1018 -28.10 8.31 -11.79
CA VAL A 1018 -27.64 9.42 -12.64
C VAL A 1018 -26.59 10.23 -11.89
N LYS A 1019 -25.35 10.21 -12.37
CA LYS A 1019 -24.26 11.00 -11.82
C LYS A 1019 -24.34 12.45 -12.28
N MET A 1020 -24.26 13.38 -11.35
CA MET A 1020 -24.23 14.81 -11.62
C MET A 1020 -23.07 15.50 -10.92
N PHE A 1021 -22.45 16.43 -11.62
CA PHE A 1021 -21.26 17.12 -11.16
C PHE A 1021 -21.51 18.63 -11.13
N LEU A 1022 -20.92 19.27 -10.13
CA LEU A 1022 -20.93 20.72 -9.93
C LEU A 1022 -19.68 21.10 -9.14
N ASP A 1023 -19.29 22.36 -9.20
CA ASP A 1023 -18.27 22.94 -8.33
C ASP A 1023 -18.98 23.84 -7.31
N THR A 1024 -18.45 23.93 -6.09
CA THR A 1024 -18.96 24.78 -5.01
C THR A 1024 -17.84 25.68 -4.48
N ASP A 1025 -18.17 26.85 -3.94
CA ASP A 1025 -17.17 27.73 -3.34
C ASP A 1025 -16.68 27.19 -1.98
N GLY A 1026 -15.52 27.69 -1.53
CA GLY A 1026 -14.98 27.41 -0.20
C GLY A 1026 -15.72 28.13 0.94
N HIS A 1027 -16.50 29.18 0.64
CA HIS A 1027 -17.20 30.00 1.64
C HIS A 1027 -18.72 30.01 1.41
N GLU A 1028 -19.50 30.07 2.48
CA GLU A 1028 -20.96 30.14 2.41
C GLU A 1028 -21.37 31.43 1.67
N PRO A 1029 -22.28 31.40 0.67
CA PRO A 1029 -23.30 30.37 0.38
C PRO A 1029 -22.85 29.16 -0.46
N TYR A 1030 -21.55 28.96 -0.72
CA TYR A 1030 -20.98 27.83 -1.46
C TYR A 1030 -21.46 27.69 -2.93
N GLU A 1031 -22.26 28.63 -3.40
CA GLU A 1031 -22.80 28.70 -4.76
C GLU A 1031 -21.72 29.10 -5.76
N MET A 1032 -21.73 28.46 -6.93
CA MET A 1032 -20.87 28.81 -8.07
C MET A 1032 -21.69 28.70 -9.36
N HIS A 1033 -21.54 29.67 -10.25
CA HIS A 1033 -22.19 29.65 -11.55
C HIS A 1033 -21.26 29.07 -12.62
N HIS A 1034 -21.75 28.05 -13.34
CA HIS A 1034 -20.99 27.34 -14.37
C HIS A 1034 -21.21 27.92 -15.77
N TYR A 1035 -20.11 28.11 -16.49
CA TYR A 1035 -20.09 28.51 -17.89
C TYR A 1035 -19.25 27.52 -18.69
N PHE A 1036 -19.83 26.95 -19.74
CA PHE A 1036 -19.11 26.01 -20.61
C PHE A 1036 -18.51 26.79 -21.77
N ALA A 1037 -17.18 26.93 -21.77
CA ALA A 1037 -16.46 27.69 -22.78
C ALA A 1037 -15.81 26.76 -23.80
N LYS A 1038 -16.01 27.07 -25.08
CA LYS A 1038 -15.30 26.49 -26.22
C LYS A 1038 -14.57 27.60 -26.96
N ILE A 1039 -13.24 27.55 -26.95
CA ILE A 1039 -12.39 28.58 -27.53
C ILE A 1039 -11.59 27.96 -28.66
N ILE A 1040 -11.69 28.52 -29.85
CA ILE A 1040 -10.88 28.10 -30.99
C ILE A 1040 -9.72 29.09 -31.13
N ILE A 1041 -8.51 28.60 -30.90
CA ILE A 1041 -7.29 29.32 -31.21
C ILE A 1041 -7.14 29.36 -32.74
N SER A 1042 -6.87 30.54 -33.29
CA SER A 1042 -6.79 30.72 -34.75
C SER A 1042 -5.65 29.90 -35.35
N GLY A 1043 -5.94 29.24 -36.48
CA GLY A 1043 -4.99 28.45 -37.25
C GLY A 1043 -4.37 29.19 -38.45
N VAL A 1044 -4.44 30.53 -38.51
CA VAL A 1044 -3.82 31.29 -39.60
C VAL A 1044 -2.33 30.98 -39.72
N SER A 1045 -1.80 30.95 -40.95
CA SER A 1045 -0.42 30.52 -41.23
C SER A 1045 0.68 31.34 -40.54
N SER A 1046 0.33 32.54 -40.04
CA SER A 1046 1.21 33.42 -39.26
C SER A 1046 1.18 33.17 -37.75
N ALA A 1047 0.20 32.41 -37.25
CA ALA A 1047 0.06 32.10 -35.82
C ALA A 1047 1.10 31.06 -35.37
N LYS A 1048 1.65 31.26 -34.18
CA LYS A 1048 2.64 30.37 -33.55
C LYS A 1048 2.12 29.90 -32.20
N GLN A 1049 2.53 28.72 -31.78
CA GLN A 1049 2.29 28.20 -30.43
C GLN A 1049 2.66 29.25 -29.38
N GLN A 1050 1.77 29.49 -28.42
CA GLN A 1050 1.95 30.46 -27.34
C GLN A 1050 1.92 29.79 -25.97
N TYR A 1051 2.79 30.21 -25.04
CA TYR A 1051 2.80 29.74 -23.65
C TYR A 1051 2.37 30.84 -22.70
N GLY A 1052 1.20 30.70 -22.10
CA GLY A 1052 0.57 31.82 -21.41
C GLY A 1052 -0.59 31.43 -20.52
N ASP A 1053 -1.11 32.45 -19.85
CA ASP A 1053 -2.39 32.38 -19.16
C ASP A 1053 -3.45 33.05 -20.06
N LEU A 1054 -4.58 32.37 -20.24
CA LEU A 1054 -5.74 32.87 -20.99
C LEU A 1054 -6.90 33.07 -20.03
N PHE A 1055 -7.50 34.25 -20.06
CA PHE A 1055 -8.61 34.59 -19.20
C PHE A 1055 -9.78 35.18 -19.99
N LEU A 1056 -10.99 34.95 -19.46
CA LEU A 1056 -12.21 35.58 -19.95
C LEU A 1056 -12.82 36.47 -18.87
N THR A 1057 -13.40 37.57 -19.30
CA THR A 1057 -14.28 38.40 -18.48
C THR A 1057 -15.60 38.53 -19.21
N LEU A 1058 -16.67 38.08 -18.57
CA LEU A 1058 -18.01 38.02 -19.13
C LEU A 1058 -18.76 39.30 -18.77
N GLU A 1059 -19.50 39.89 -19.70
CA GLU A 1059 -20.33 41.06 -19.43
C GLU A 1059 -21.75 40.88 -20.00
N GLY A 1060 -22.73 41.05 -19.12
CA GLY A 1060 -24.16 40.88 -19.39
C GLY A 1060 -24.80 42.09 -20.07
N ALA A 1061 -26.02 41.91 -20.56
CA ALA A 1061 -26.80 42.99 -21.18
C ALA A 1061 -27.18 44.11 -20.19
N ASP A 1062 -27.22 43.78 -18.90
CA ASP A 1062 -27.47 44.67 -17.76
C ASP A 1062 -26.23 45.48 -17.33
N GLY A 1063 -25.06 45.21 -17.92
CA GLY A 1063 -23.79 45.85 -17.60
C GLY A 1063 -23.03 45.20 -16.44
N GLN A 1064 -23.52 44.09 -15.87
CA GLN A 1064 -22.78 43.33 -14.87
C GLN A 1064 -21.60 42.61 -15.51
N SER A 1065 -20.44 42.65 -14.88
CA SER A 1065 -19.22 41.98 -15.37
C SER A 1065 -18.72 40.95 -14.35
N SER A 1066 -18.24 39.80 -14.83
CA SER A 1066 -17.64 38.78 -13.98
C SER A 1066 -16.24 39.22 -13.50
N SER A 1067 -15.72 38.55 -12.47
CA SER A 1067 -14.28 38.52 -12.25
C SER A 1067 -13.54 37.92 -13.46
N GLN A 1068 -12.22 38.07 -13.50
CA GLN A 1068 -11.40 37.44 -14.53
C GLN A 1068 -11.37 35.92 -14.31
N LEU A 1069 -12.02 35.18 -15.22
CA LEU A 1069 -12.13 33.72 -15.19
C LEU A 1069 -10.94 33.09 -15.91
N THR A 1070 -10.21 32.23 -15.21
CA THR A 1070 -9.07 31.50 -15.77
C THR A 1070 -9.54 30.38 -16.69
N VAL A 1071 -9.17 30.45 -17.97
CA VAL A 1071 -9.43 29.38 -18.95
C VAL A 1071 -8.26 28.41 -18.99
N VAL A 1072 -7.06 28.96 -19.09
CA VAL A 1072 -5.82 28.19 -19.19
C VAL A 1072 -4.80 28.85 -18.29
N GLU A 1073 -4.17 28.06 -17.44
CA GLU A 1073 -3.04 28.49 -16.62
C GLU A 1073 -1.79 27.72 -17.03
N LYS A 1074 -0.66 28.44 -17.23
CA LYS A 1074 0.67 27.83 -17.43
C LYS A 1074 0.72 26.74 -18.51
N SER A 1075 -0.04 26.87 -19.60
CA SER A 1075 -0.09 25.85 -20.66
C SER A 1075 0.24 26.41 -22.04
N TYR A 1076 0.60 25.51 -22.95
CA TYR A 1076 0.81 25.82 -24.36
C TYR A 1076 -0.54 25.83 -25.08
N MET A 1077 -0.73 26.79 -25.98
CA MET A 1077 -1.89 26.90 -26.86
C MET A 1077 -1.41 26.79 -28.31
N GLU A 1078 -1.90 25.78 -29.02
CA GLU A 1078 -1.55 25.52 -30.41
C GLU A 1078 -2.46 26.28 -31.39
N PRO A 1079 -1.93 26.75 -32.54
CA PRO A 1079 -2.78 27.25 -33.61
C PRO A 1079 -3.78 26.18 -34.08
N GLY A 1080 -5.06 26.54 -34.15
CA GLY A 1080 -6.16 25.62 -34.50
C GLY A 1080 -6.68 24.76 -33.35
N GLU A 1081 -6.13 24.89 -32.14
CA GLU A 1081 -6.60 24.15 -30.97
C GLU A 1081 -8.03 24.55 -30.56
N LEU A 1082 -8.83 23.55 -30.20
CA LEU A 1082 -10.12 23.73 -29.52
C LEU A 1082 -9.93 23.48 -28.02
N ILE A 1083 -10.02 24.54 -27.24
CA ILE A 1083 -10.01 24.47 -25.77
C ILE A 1083 -11.45 24.39 -25.30
N SER A 1084 -11.78 23.35 -24.55
CA SER A 1084 -13.10 23.13 -23.94
C SER A 1084 -12.95 23.02 -22.43
N ILE A 1085 -13.66 23.85 -21.68
CA ILE A 1085 -13.52 23.92 -20.21
C ILE A 1085 -14.81 24.43 -19.53
N VAL A 1086 -15.02 24.02 -18.28
CA VAL A 1086 -16.00 24.65 -17.38
C VAL A 1086 -15.34 25.74 -16.57
N LEU A 1087 -15.81 26.97 -16.77
CA LEU A 1087 -15.46 28.15 -15.98
C LEU A 1087 -16.48 28.32 -14.87
N THR A 1088 -16.03 28.75 -13.70
CA THR A 1088 -16.89 28.95 -12.53
C THR A 1088 -16.62 30.32 -11.91
N GLY A 1089 -17.68 30.98 -11.45
CA GLY A 1089 -17.59 32.28 -10.77
C GLY A 1089 -18.68 32.44 -9.72
N THR A 1090 -18.40 33.26 -8.71
CA THR A 1090 -19.33 33.59 -7.62
C THR A 1090 -20.34 34.67 -8.02
N ASP A 1091 -20.01 35.49 -9.03
CA ASP A 1091 -20.88 36.56 -9.53
C ASP A 1091 -21.58 36.09 -10.82
N PRO A 1092 -22.90 35.86 -10.82
CA PRO A 1092 -23.62 35.46 -12.02
C PRO A 1092 -23.67 36.62 -13.00
N VAL A 1093 -23.28 36.33 -14.23
CA VAL A 1093 -23.53 37.17 -15.41
C VAL A 1093 -24.45 36.42 -16.36
N PHE A 1094 -25.55 37.06 -16.71
CA PHE A 1094 -26.56 36.50 -17.61
C PHE A 1094 -26.67 37.30 -18.90
N ASP A 1095 -27.24 36.68 -19.94
CA ASP A 1095 -27.51 37.33 -21.22
C ASP A 1095 -26.27 38.01 -21.80
N LEU A 1096 -25.22 37.21 -21.97
CA LEU A 1096 -23.90 37.71 -22.34
C LEU A 1096 -23.96 38.60 -23.60
N LYS A 1097 -23.52 39.86 -23.45
CA LYS A 1097 -23.48 40.86 -24.52
C LYS A 1097 -22.06 41.12 -24.98
N ARG A 1098 -21.10 41.13 -24.04
CA ARG A 1098 -19.69 41.35 -24.31
C ARG A 1098 -18.82 40.29 -23.65
N LEU A 1099 -17.71 39.98 -24.31
CA LEU A 1099 -16.69 39.07 -23.83
C LEU A 1099 -15.34 39.73 -23.98
N THR A 1100 -14.61 39.89 -22.88
CA THR A 1100 -13.23 40.34 -22.93
C THR A 1100 -12.30 39.15 -22.80
N VAL A 1101 -11.54 38.88 -23.86
CA VAL A 1101 -10.48 37.88 -23.90
C VAL A 1101 -9.18 38.58 -23.52
N SER A 1102 -8.55 38.16 -22.43
CA SER A 1102 -7.27 38.72 -22.00
C SER A 1102 -6.23 37.63 -21.94
N TRP A 1103 -5.02 37.97 -22.36
CA TRP A 1103 -3.95 36.99 -22.49
C TRP A 1103 -2.65 37.54 -21.96
N LYS A 1104 -1.92 36.71 -21.22
CA LYS A 1104 -0.62 37.07 -20.65
C LYS A 1104 0.39 35.98 -20.95
N HIS A 1105 1.38 36.32 -21.76
CA HIS A 1105 2.53 35.44 -21.97
C HIS A 1105 3.34 35.30 -20.66
N ARG A 1106 3.77 34.08 -20.31
CA ARG A 1106 4.47 33.86 -19.03
C ARG A 1106 5.92 34.35 -19.03
N TRP A 1107 6.54 34.54 -20.20
CA TRP A 1107 7.89 35.11 -20.26
C TRP A 1107 7.81 36.61 -20.45
N ASN A 1108 8.27 37.35 -19.44
CA ASN A 1108 8.20 38.81 -19.37
C ASN A 1108 9.40 39.46 -20.08
N LEU A 1109 9.57 39.18 -21.38
CA LEU A 1109 10.53 39.87 -22.24
C LEU A 1109 9.79 41.01 -22.94
N ALA A 1110 9.81 42.22 -22.37
CA ALA A 1110 9.15 43.42 -22.90
C ALA A 1110 9.53 43.78 -24.36
N ILE A 1111 10.55 43.11 -24.92
CA ILE A 1111 11.10 43.31 -26.26
C ILE A 1111 10.36 42.46 -27.32
N LEU A 1112 9.73 41.35 -26.94
CA LEU A 1112 9.01 40.46 -27.84
C LEU A 1112 7.50 40.64 -27.63
N LYS A 1113 6.87 41.46 -28.47
CA LYS A 1113 5.40 41.65 -28.51
C LYS A 1113 4.72 40.36 -29.00
N GLN A 1114 4.71 39.33 -28.17
CA GLN A 1114 4.04 38.06 -28.47
C GLN A 1114 2.54 38.31 -28.64
N LYS A 1115 1.91 37.51 -29.50
CA LYS A 1115 0.53 37.67 -29.90
C LYS A 1115 -0.18 36.32 -29.89
N LEU A 1116 -1.35 36.26 -29.26
CA LEU A 1116 -2.27 35.13 -29.35
C LEU A 1116 -3.41 35.49 -30.30
N HIS A 1117 -3.73 34.60 -31.24
CA HIS A 1117 -4.84 34.80 -32.15
C HIS A 1117 -6.01 33.91 -31.73
N VAL A 1118 -7.15 34.52 -31.42
CA VAL A 1118 -8.38 33.79 -31.11
C VAL A 1118 -9.31 33.94 -32.31
N ASN A 1119 -9.88 32.84 -32.78
CA ASN A 1119 -10.80 32.86 -33.92
C ASN A 1119 -12.23 33.15 -33.46
N ARG A 1120 -12.73 32.33 -32.52
CA ARG A 1120 -14.05 32.49 -31.92
C ARG A 1120 -14.13 31.85 -30.54
N VAL A 1121 -15.02 32.38 -29.72
CA VAL A 1121 -15.35 31.84 -28.40
C VAL A 1121 -16.85 31.60 -28.33
N GLU A 1122 -17.22 30.40 -27.91
CA GLU A 1122 -18.59 30.01 -27.64
C GLU A 1122 -18.75 29.76 -26.15
N ILE A 1123 -19.79 30.35 -25.56
CA ILE A 1123 -20.10 30.18 -24.14
C ILE A 1123 -21.54 29.70 -24.01
N VAL A 1124 -21.73 28.62 -23.26
CA VAL A 1124 -23.05 28.18 -22.81
C VAL A 1124 -23.21 28.54 -21.34
N GLU A 1125 -24.17 29.41 -21.04
CA GLU A 1125 -24.56 29.77 -19.67
C GLU A 1125 -25.20 28.53 -19.01
N GLY A 1126 -24.59 27.94 -17.98
CA GLY A 1126 -25.10 26.72 -17.36
C GLY A 1126 -26.50 26.87 -16.75
N PHE A 1127 -26.84 28.07 -16.29
CA PHE A 1127 -28.16 28.35 -15.73
C PHE A 1127 -29.26 28.51 -16.79
N LYS A 1128 -29.05 29.36 -17.80
CA LYS A 1128 -30.05 29.64 -18.85
C LYS A 1128 -29.99 28.70 -20.05
N GLU A 1129 -28.92 27.90 -20.15
CA GLU A 1129 -28.54 27.12 -21.33
C GLU A 1129 -28.45 27.97 -22.61
N LYS A 1130 -28.29 29.28 -22.44
CA LYS A 1130 -28.17 30.22 -23.54
C LYS A 1130 -26.77 30.13 -24.11
N ARG A 1131 -26.71 29.95 -25.43
CA ARG A 1131 -25.47 29.86 -26.20
C ARG A 1131 -25.19 31.22 -26.82
N SER A 1132 -24.01 31.76 -26.50
CA SER A 1132 -23.52 33.02 -27.04
C SER A 1132 -22.22 32.79 -27.81
N LEU A 1133 -22.19 33.26 -29.06
CA LEU A 1133 -21.04 33.15 -29.95
C LEU A 1133 -20.35 34.50 -30.09
N PHE A 1134 -19.03 34.55 -29.89
CA PHE A 1134 -18.19 35.74 -30.01
C PHE A 1134 -17.15 35.51 -31.09
N CYS A 1135 -17.23 36.31 -32.16
CA CYS A 1135 -16.35 36.19 -33.33
C CYS A 1135 -15.21 37.20 -33.23
N ALA A 1136 -13.97 36.71 -33.19
CA ALA A 1136 -12.77 37.55 -33.13
C ALA A 1136 -12.11 37.74 -34.49
N GLY A 1137 -12.40 36.90 -35.50
CA GLY A 1137 -11.92 37.10 -36.88
C GLY A 1137 -10.40 37.10 -37.01
N ASP A 1138 -9.72 36.25 -36.24
CA ASP A 1138 -8.26 36.08 -36.20
C ASP A 1138 -7.46 37.29 -35.67
N VAL A 1139 -8.12 38.20 -34.95
CA VAL A 1139 -7.48 39.36 -34.31
C VAL A 1139 -6.41 38.90 -33.31
N ALA A 1140 -5.24 39.52 -33.41
CA ALA A 1140 -4.08 39.24 -32.58
C ALA A 1140 -4.13 40.03 -31.26
N ILE A 1141 -4.08 39.32 -30.13
CA ILE A 1141 -4.05 39.90 -28.79
C ILE A 1141 -2.59 39.94 -28.31
N GLU A 1142 -2.04 41.14 -28.12
CA GLU A 1142 -0.70 41.30 -27.54
C GLU A 1142 -0.67 40.89 -26.06
N SER A 1143 0.47 40.36 -25.60
CA SER A 1143 0.62 39.94 -24.20
C SER A 1143 0.36 41.10 -23.23
N GLY A 1144 -0.50 40.86 -22.24
CA GLY A 1144 -0.94 41.86 -21.26
C GLY A 1144 -2.04 42.79 -21.76
N LYS A 1145 -2.55 42.60 -22.99
CA LYS A 1145 -3.72 43.31 -23.52
C LYS A 1145 -4.95 42.42 -23.55
N SER A 1146 -6.08 43.06 -23.79
CA SER A 1146 -7.39 42.46 -23.86
C SER A 1146 -8.10 42.79 -25.17
N LEU A 1147 -8.89 41.85 -25.67
CA LEU A 1147 -9.75 42.00 -26.84
C LEU A 1147 -11.20 41.88 -26.37
N SER A 1148 -11.97 42.95 -26.56
CA SER A 1148 -13.40 42.95 -26.27
C SER A 1148 -14.20 42.59 -27.53
N LEU A 1149 -15.04 41.56 -27.41
CA LEU A 1149 -15.91 41.03 -28.44
C LEU A 1149 -17.36 41.29 -28.06
N VAL A 1150 -18.22 41.52 -29.05
CA VAL A 1150 -19.68 41.61 -28.87
C VAL A 1150 -20.31 40.31 -29.35
N ALA A 1151 -21.36 39.85 -28.66
CA ALA A 1151 -22.09 38.65 -29.06
C ALA A 1151 -22.60 38.78 -30.50
N SER A 1152 -22.34 37.75 -31.31
CA SER A 1152 -22.80 37.68 -32.70
C SER A 1152 -24.31 37.45 -32.76
N PRO A 1153 -25.04 38.17 -33.62
CA PRO A 1153 -26.45 37.87 -33.89
C PRO A 1153 -26.63 36.64 -34.79
N SER A 1154 -25.54 36.11 -35.37
CA SER A 1154 -25.51 34.93 -36.24
C SER A 1154 -25.01 33.69 -35.47
N SER A 1155 -25.50 32.50 -35.85
CA SER A 1155 -24.98 31.21 -35.37
C SER A 1155 -23.61 30.85 -35.92
N HIS A 1156 -23.07 31.65 -36.84
CA HIS A 1156 -21.77 31.46 -37.47
C HIS A 1156 -20.93 32.74 -37.43
N CYS A 1157 -19.64 32.54 -37.13
CA CYS A 1157 -18.54 33.36 -37.60
C CYS A 1157 -18.15 32.82 -38.99
#